data_AF-A0A432K016-F1
#
_entry.id   AF-A0A432K016-F1
#
_cell.length_a   1.000
_cell.length_b   1.000
_cell.length_c   1.000
_cell.angle_alpha   90.00
_cell.angle_beta   90.00
_cell.angle_gamma   90.00
#
_symmetry.space_group_name_H-M   'P 1'
#
loop_
_entity.id
_entity.type
_entity.pdbx_description
1 polymer ?
#
loop_
_entity_poly.entity_id
_entity_poly.type
_entity_poly.pdbx_seq_one_letter_code
_entity_poly.pdbx_strand_id
1 'polypeptide(L)'
;MKKLLTFTVLLTLGLNTVHAQVFRKADPVICPVDHNSYDTFVPPPERFKTNANRGQNNNATIIVNYNGFTEEAQAAFQYAVDIWASYLKSPVPIIVNANFIELQQGVLGSAGPTNFVRDFAGAPADTTFYPIALAEKIAGKDLNAPGAADINSNFSSVFDFYFGLDGNPPSNQYDFVSIVLHELGHGLGFTGATSYQDGIGNWSLNSNNDASIYTKFVELGDGTLITDIPSGTEEAGNAFTSNDLFFNGSISVSALGETPKLYAPSSWNQGSSYSHLDESEYPAGDPNSLMSPQFGSGEAIHDPGISLDIFADMGWIHTYLTHENTNKISNNITEPFQINLSVSSDTGFNVLNPALVYSSDNFETSTTIEMTDSGDGINFTAEIPNPGVEANIKYYFEGVEDKAGRAYTAPSNAPNKFYDINIITLETKTLPYALANGGDFESNENDFHAISLRGNQNLWEYGQPENVLNQPTSGQNVWKTKLADNIGSSNTSLSSALISPIFDFSDDTKNHELSFKFLMENAFTEANGLFSSGPFGFQVQFSLNEGQSWEILGEANDQRGVNWYNVEESNPSVFPVEGNAGWIQQTIEVIDGDTTFVPIEAKYNVSFLTGNDKVNFRFVFFARQDFIEAGYEADGVLIDDFEISTSTPTADFISTSEGLLYPGDEVQFEYISTGATAFEWDFGDGNTSTLENPTHVYSEGGAYDVTLTITSPDGTDTKIKESLIKVIPTRQIPYAIEDGGNLEVNNDDFSIVNLSGSGFSLGASTIPGKEGTASGDNAFVTAIADEEYENNSEAYVYTPEFDFQGIGNYEFSFETNYQFEDNWDGFIVEYSLDRGENWATLNNEQAEGWYNQISDPQSVFGSEVPIFSGNTANEFERKFTDVSFLGGEGLVSFRIKFLTDGAVTDAGMAIDNFELSGPAPGPAVPNFSADIQSGCEGITVTFKNESVGTISDLQWDFGAGAEPQTASGVGPHEVVYNSAGNFDVSLTAEDFVGAFITEEKTAFITIGANHTPTITAGERSEDFTVLLTASAGDTYQWFMNGDSIPDAIEQTYLATEDAEYSVAVIIDNCLGFSDDNNIITSSDSPLARSFSVFPNPLNKNKGLNISFENEFLGDYKVEVYSLNGRRILSEKFNKVSSREVQEIDLKKAMEGLYLVRVTTGNQSTQIKFLIE
;
A
#
# COMPACT_ATOMS: atom_id res chain seq x y z
N MET A 1 10.43 -11.74 -58.68
CA MET A 1 9.24 -11.93 -57.84
C MET A 1 9.50 -13.09 -56.87
N LYS A 2 9.36 -12.79 -55.57
CA LYS A 2 9.29 -13.65 -54.37
C LYS A 2 10.50 -14.53 -53.95
N LYS A 3 10.86 -14.33 -52.67
CA LYS A 3 11.96 -14.83 -51.82
C LYS A 3 11.71 -16.27 -51.29
N LEU A 4 12.80 -16.99 -50.96
CA LEU A 4 12.99 -17.83 -49.75
C LEU A 4 14.49 -18.24 -49.68
N LEU A 5 15.30 -17.59 -48.85
CA LEU A 5 15.88 -18.03 -47.56
C LEU A 5 16.72 -19.31 -47.58
N THR A 6 18.03 -19.14 -47.36
CA THR A 6 19.03 -20.18 -47.13
C THR A 6 19.46 -20.12 -45.66
N PHE A 7 19.35 -21.25 -44.96
CA PHE A 7 19.86 -21.49 -43.62
C PHE A 7 21.39 -21.59 -43.65
N THR A 8 22.10 -21.04 -42.67
CA THR A 8 23.45 -21.49 -42.32
C THR A 8 23.63 -21.45 -40.80
N VAL A 9 24.04 -22.60 -40.28
CA VAL A 9 24.33 -22.95 -38.89
C VAL A 9 25.45 -22.09 -38.34
N LEU A 10 25.30 -21.56 -37.12
CA LEU A 10 26.43 -21.09 -36.32
C LEU A 10 26.39 -21.74 -34.93
N LEU A 11 27.52 -22.34 -34.60
CA LEU A 11 27.87 -23.01 -33.36
C LEU A 11 28.25 -21.93 -32.33
N THR A 12 27.57 -21.84 -31.19
CA THR A 12 27.94 -20.94 -30.08
C THR A 12 28.32 -21.77 -28.84
N LEU A 13 29.56 -21.57 -28.39
CA LEU A 13 30.11 -22.07 -27.13
C LEU A 13 30.32 -20.86 -26.20
N GLY A 14 29.70 -20.92 -25.02
CA GLY A 14 30.22 -20.45 -23.72
C GLY A 14 30.39 -18.94 -23.50
N LEU A 15 29.38 -18.32 -22.90
CA LEU A 15 29.46 -17.02 -22.21
C LEU A 15 29.17 -17.24 -20.72
N ASN A 16 30.12 -16.89 -19.85
CA ASN A 16 29.83 -16.65 -18.43
C ASN A 16 29.33 -15.21 -18.28
N THR A 17 28.01 -15.06 -18.34
CA THR A 17 27.30 -13.83 -17.99
C THR A 17 27.09 -13.78 -16.47
N VAL A 18 27.44 -12.66 -15.82
CA VAL A 18 26.57 -12.15 -14.76
C VAL A 18 25.29 -11.78 -15.50
N HIS A 19 24.33 -12.68 -15.45
CA HIS A 19 23.07 -12.54 -16.15
C HIS A 19 22.27 -11.43 -15.44
N ALA A 20 21.64 -10.54 -16.20
CA ALA A 20 20.67 -9.61 -15.61
C ALA A 20 19.58 -10.44 -14.90
N GLN A 21 19.19 -10.03 -13.69
CA GLN A 21 18.10 -10.69 -12.97
C GLN A 21 16.85 -10.66 -13.84
N VAL A 22 16.23 -11.82 -14.07
CA VAL A 22 15.02 -11.92 -14.91
C VAL A 22 13.83 -12.21 -14.02
N PHE A 23 12.87 -11.27 -14.03
CA PHE A 23 11.59 -11.43 -13.37
C PHE A 23 10.55 -12.01 -14.32
N ARG A 24 9.79 -12.99 -13.85
CA ARG A 24 8.58 -13.48 -14.52
C ARG A 24 7.41 -13.45 -13.56
N LYS A 25 6.35 -12.73 -13.92
CA LYS A 25 5.07 -12.77 -13.19
C LYS A 25 4.53 -14.20 -13.18
N ALA A 26 4.10 -14.69 -12.02
CA ALA A 26 3.47 -16.00 -11.92
C ALA A 26 1.95 -15.90 -12.03
N ASP A 27 1.34 -16.95 -12.61
CA ASP A 27 -0.11 -17.16 -12.50
C ASP A 27 -0.41 -17.87 -11.16
N PRO A 28 -1.48 -17.49 -10.45
CA PRO A 28 -1.84 -18.11 -9.19
C PRO A 28 -2.32 -19.55 -9.40
N VAL A 29 -2.01 -20.42 -8.44
CA VAL A 29 -2.59 -21.76 -8.32
C VAL A 29 -3.96 -21.62 -7.65
N ILE A 30 -4.90 -22.51 -7.98
CA ILE A 30 -6.30 -22.41 -7.53
C ILE A 30 -6.64 -23.67 -6.74
N CYS A 31 -7.26 -23.51 -5.57
CA CYS A 31 -7.85 -24.60 -4.79
C CYS A 31 -9.35 -24.77 -5.09
N PRO A 32 -9.75 -25.77 -5.89
CA PRO A 32 -11.16 -26.12 -6.09
C PRO A 32 -11.78 -26.83 -4.87
N VAL A 33 -13.11 -26.79 -4.82
CA VAL A 33 -13.91 -27.45 -3.78
C VAL A 33 -14.09 -28.95 -4.08
N ASP A 34 -13.98 -29.80 -3.05
CA ASP A 34 -14.56 -31.14 -3.06
C ASP A 34 -15.99 -31.09 -2.49
N HIS A 35 -16.91 -31.79 -3.15
CA HIS A 35 -18.32 -31.85 -2.76
C HIS A 35 -18.62 -32.94 -1.72
N ASN A 36 -17.60 -33.65 -1.24
CA ASN A 36 -17.72 -34.58 -0.13
C ASN A 36 -17.57 -33.88 1.23
N SER A 37 -18.11 -34.51 2.27
CA SER A 37 -17.91 -34.11 3.65
C SER A 37 -17.10 -35.17 4.39
N TYR A 38 -16.10 -34.71 5.14
CA TYR A 38 -15.20 -35.51 5.95
C TYR A 38 -15.39 -35.20 7.45
N ASP A 39 -14.70 -35.98 8.28
CA ASP A 39 -14.60 -35.81 9.75
C ASP A 39 -13.16 -36.16 10.15
N THR A 40 -12.23 -35.31 9.71
CA THR A 40 -10.79 -35.53 9.82
C THR A 40 -10.11 -34.28 10.35
N PHE A 41 -9.16 -34.48 11.27
CA PHE A 41 -8.32 -33.41 11.78
C PHE A 41 -6.86 -33.88 11.86
N VAL A 42 -5.99 -33.22 11.11
CA VAL A 42 -4.54 -33.35 11.23
C VAL A 42 -4.03 -32.18 12.07
N PRO A 43 -3.59 -32.41 13.31
CA PRO A 43 -3.20 -31.33 14.22
C PRO A 43 -1.88 -30.70 13.80
N PRO A 44 -1.60 -29.44 14.18
CA PRO A 44 -0.33 -28.83 13.86
C PRO A 44 0.84 -29.58 14.50
N PRO A 45 2.03 -29.52 13.90
CA PRO A 45 3.15 -30.30 14.36
C PRO A 45 3.68 -29.83 15.72
N GLU A 46 4.31 -30.74 16.48
CA GLU A 46 4.65 -30.53 17.91
C GLU A 46 5.57 -29.33 18.17
N ARG A 47 6.42 -28.94 17.21
CA ARG A 47 7.30 -27.77 17.34
C ARG A 47 6.50 -26.47 17.43
N PHE A 48 5.40 -26.37 16.70
CA PHE A 48 4.48 -25.22 16.80
C PHE A 48 3.82 -25.16 18.19
N LYS A 49 3.32 -26.30 18.67
CA LYS A 49 2.69 -26.43 20.01
C LYS A 49 3.62 -26.06 21.17
N THR A 50 4.93 -26.31 21.02
CA THR A 50 5.94 -26.05 22.06
C THR A 50 6.53 -24.64 22.01
N ASN A 51 6.59 -24.00 20.83
CA ASN A 51 7.13 -22.65 20.63
C ASN A 51 6.12 -21.53 20.94
N ALA A 52 4.81 -21.77 20.89
CA ALA A 52 3.78 -20.80 21.28
C ALA A 52 3.94 -20.25 22.72
N ASN A 53 4.76 -20.90 23.56
CA ASN A 53 5.02 -20.53 24.95
C ASN A 53 6.41 -19.90 25.22
N ARG A 54 7.27 -19.69 24.20
CA ARG A 54 8.64 -19.19 24.40
C ARG A 54 9.06 -18.25 23.29
N GLY A 55 8.85 -16.95 23.48
CA GLY A 55 9.44 -15.94 22.61
C GLY A 55 10.97 -16.00 22.65
N GLN A 56 11.60 -16.59 21.62
CA GLN A 56 12.99 -16.35 21.20
C GLN A 56 13.24 -16.74 19.73
N ASN A 57 13.54 -15.71 18.94
CA ASN A 57 14.52 -15.53 17.84
C ASN A 57 15.08 -16.78 17.12
N ASN A 58 14.61 -16.98 15.87
CA ASN A 58 15.32 -17.45 14.64
C ASN A 58 14.33 -18.05 13.61
N ASN A 59 13.16 -17.41 13.44
CA ASN A 59 12.07 -17.85 12.56
C ASN A 59 11.80 -16.76 11.50
N ALA A 60 11.24 -17.14 10.35
CA ALA A 60 10.86 -16.18 9.31
C ALA A 60 9.83 -15.17 9.85
N THR A 61 9.96 -13.91 9.44
CA THR A 61 8.94 -12.88 9.68
C THR A 61 8.03 -12.87 8.46
N ILE A 62 6.73 -13.08 8.65
CA ILE A 62 5.74 -13.02 7.57
C ILE A 62 4.79 -11.87 7.87
N ILE A 63 4.74 -10.88 6.98
CA ILE A 63 3.91 -9.68 7.10
C ILE A 63 2.72 -9.84 6.17
N VAL A 64 1.50 -9.67 6.68
CA VAL A 64 0.28 -9.84 5.88
C VAL A 64 -0.47 -8.52 5.76
N ASN A 65 -0.76 -8.12 4.52
CA ASN A 65 -1.64 -7.03 4.19
C ASN A 65 -3.05 -7.58 3.95
N TYR A 66 -3.95 -7.39 4.92
CA TYR A 66 -5.32 -7.91 4.89
C TYR A 66 -6.29 -6.96 4.19
N ASN A 67 -6.98 -7.43 3.16
CA ASN A 67 -8.02 -6.68 2.45
C ASN A 67 -9.36 -7.44 2.50
N GLY A 68 -10.38 -6.83 3.12
CA GLY A 68 -11.76 -7.37 3.13
C GLY A 68 -12.07 -8.46 4.16
N PHE A 69 -11.13 -8.79 5.06
CA PHE A 69 -11.31 -9.84 6.07
C PHE A 69 -12.05 -9.35 7.33
N THR A 70 -12.86 -10.22 7.94
CA THR A 70 -13.38 -10.02 9.32
C THR A 70 -12.30 -10.32 10.37
N GLU A 71 -12.51 -9.90 11.61
CA GLU A 71 -11.55 -10.15 12.70
C GLU A 71 -11.32 -11.66 12.95
N GLU A 72 -12.37 -12.48 12.90
CA GLU A 72 -12.25 -13.93 13.06
C GLU A 72 -11.47 -14.57 11.91
N ALA A 73 -11.69 -14.10 10.68
CA ALA A 73 -10.97 -14.58 9.51
C ALA A 73 -9.49 -14.19 9.54
N GLN A 74 -9.16 -12.96 9.99
CA GLN A 74 -7.77 -12.54 10.21
C GLN A 74 -7.08 -13.39 11.28
N ALA A 75 -7.77 -13.70 12.39
CA ALA A 75 -7.21 -14.55 13.44
C ALA A 75 -6.91 -15.98 12.95
N ALA A 76 -7.82 -16.57 12.16
CA ALA A 76 -7.60 -17.86 11.51
C ALA A 76 -6.45 -17.83 10.49
N PHE A 77 -6.36 -16.76 9.69
CA PHE A 77 -5.25 -16.57 8.76
C PHE A 77 -3.91 -16.45 9.49
N GLN A 78 -3.84 -15.61 10.53
CA GLN A 78 -2.62 -15.41 11.29
C GLN A 78 -2.15 -16.71 11.95
N TYR A 79 -3.07 -17.56 12.41
CA TYR A 79 -2.73 -18.87 12.94
C TYR A 79 -2.04 -19.78 11.90
N ALA A 80 -2.51 -19.76 10.64
CA ALA A 80 -1.83 -20.45 9.54
C ALA A 80 -0.43 -19.86 9.25
N VAL A 81 -0.30 -18.53 9.29
CA VAL A 81 0.98 -17.83 9.14
C VAL A 81 1.96 -18.22 10.24
N ASP A 82 1.51 -18.29 11.49
CA ASP A 82 2.34 -18.65 12.63
C ASP A 82 2.86 -20.09 12.51
N ILE A 83 2.06 -21.00 11.93
CA ILE A 83 2.49 -22.37 11.63
C ILE A 83 3.66 -22.33 10.62
N TRP A 84 3.52 -21.67 9.47
CA TRP A 84 4.60 -21.54 8.48
C TRP A 84 5.85 -20.86 9.06
N ALA A 85 5.67 -19.71 9.72
CA ALA A 85 6.75 -18.95 10.35
C ALA A 85 7.52 -19.79 11.37
N SER A 86 6.88 -20.75 12.05
CA SER A 86 7.56 -21.61 13.04
C SER A 86 8.58 -22.59 12.45
N TYR A 87 8.56 -22.81 11.13
CA TYR A 87 9.44 -23.73 10.41
C TYR A 87 10.39 -23.07 9.43
N LEU A 88 9.95 -21.98 8.79
CA LEU A 88 10.76 -21.26 7.83
C LEU A 88 11.82 -20.42 8.53
N LYS A 89 12.95 -20.25 7.85
CA LYS A 89 14.01 -19.30 8.22
C LYS A 89 14.24 -18.38 7.05
N SER A 90 14.13 -17.08 7.32
CA SER A 90 14.44 -16.05 6.34
C SER A 90 15.13 -14.89 7.07
N PRO A 91 16.25 -14.36 6.53
CA PRO A 91 16.88 -13.13 7.02
C PRO A 91 16.10 -11.86 6.64
N VAL A 92 15.15 -11.99 5.70
CA VAL A 92 14.27 -10.90 5.22
C VAL A 92 12.81 -11.24 5.47
N PRO A 93 11.92 -10.25 5.69
CA PRO A 93 10.48 -10.48 5.82
C PRO A 93 9.89 -11.09 4.53
N ILE A 94 8.88 -11.95 4.68
CA ILE A 94 8.05 -12.43 3.57
C ILE A 94 6.74 -11.63 3.59
N ILE A 95 6.47 -10.87 2.54
CA ILE A 95 5.31 -9.98 2.46
C ILE A 95 4.18 -10.67 1.67
N VAL A 96 3.00 -10.75 2.28
CA VAL A 96 1.81 -11.42 1.72
C VAL A 96 0.70 -10.39 1.52
N ASN A 97 0.19 -10.27 0.30
CA ASN A 97 -1.09 -9.60 0.05
C ASN A 97 -2.21 -10.64 0.11
N ALA A 98 -3.14 -10.46 1.05
CA ALA A 98 -4.28 -11.34 1.24
C ALA A 98 -5.59 -10.59 0.96
N ASN A 99 -6.37 -11.10 0.01
CA ASN A 99 -7.66 -10.52 -0.37
C ASN A 99 -8.83 -11.48 -0.07
N PHE A 100 -9.87 -11.00 0.62
CA PHE A 100 -11.12 -11.73 0.83
C PHE A 100 -12.21 -11.17 -0.08
N ILE A 101 -12.43 -11.83 -1.21
CA ILE A 101 -13.21 -11.31 -2.34
C ILE A 101 -14.09 -12.41 -2.95
N GLU A 102 -15.09 -12.02 -3.73
CA GLU A 102 -15.89 -13.00 -4.47
C GLU A 102 -15.05 -13.66 -5.58
N LEU A 103 -14.86 -14.98 -5.48
CA LEU A 103 -14.16 -15.79 -6.48
C LEU A 103 -15.15 -16.58 -7.35
N GLN A 104 -14.63 -17.20 -8.43
CA GLN A 104 -15.44 -18.06 -9.29
C GLN A 104 -16.09 -19.20 -8.50
N GLN A 105 -17.28 -19.62 -8.93
CA GLN A 105 -18.03 -20.69 -8.28
C GLN A 105 -17.18 -21.97 -8.18
N GLY A 106 -17.03 -22.50 -6.96
CA GLY A 106 -16.26 -23.72 -6.70
C GLY A 106 -14.78 -23.50 -6.37
N VAL A 107 -14.31 -22.26 -6.23
CA VAL A 107 -12.93 -21.92 -5.83
C VAL A 107 -12.90 -21.43 -4.38
N LEU A 108 -12.15 -22.13 -3.51
CA LEU A 108 -12.00 -21.78 -2.10
C LEU A 108 -10.93 -20.69 -1.90
N GLY A 109 -9.81 -20.82 -2.62
CA GLY A 109 -8.67 -19.92 -2.56
C GLY A 109 -7.84 -19.95 -3.84
N SER A 110 -6.90 -19.01 -3.92
CA SER A 110 -5.84 -19.01 -4.92
C SER A 110 -4.63 -18.23 -4.42
N ALA A 111 -3.42 -18.72 -4.68
CA ALA A 111 -2.20 -18.02 -4.35
C ALA A 111 -1.03 -18.42 -5.23
N GLY A 112 -0.03 -17.56 -5.25
CA GLY A 112 1.23 -17.83 -5.93
C GLY A 112 2.28 -16.76 -5.61
N PRO A 113 3.55 -17.04 -5.93
CA PRO A 113 4.59 -16.04 -5.81
C PRO A 113 4.28 -14.89 -6.76
N THR A 114 4.56 -13.64 -6.39
CA THR A 114 4.32 -12.51 -7.28
C THR A 114 5.23 -12.58 -8.50
N ASN A 115 6.47 -13.05 -8.30
CA ASN A 115 7.45 -13.24 -9.36
C ASN A 115 8.30 -14.50 -9.15
N PHE A 116 8.86 -14.99 -10.26
CA PHE A 116 10.01 -15.86 -10.28
C PHE A 116 11.25 -15.06 -10.68
N VAL A 117 12.37 -15.30 -9.99
CA VAL A 117 13.66 -14.62 -10.22
C VAL A 117 14.74 -15.65 -10.49
N ARG A 118 15.64 -15.33 -11.42
CA ARG A 118 16.84 -16.12 -11.73
C ARG A 118 18.06 -15.23 -11.75
N ASP A 119 19.22 -15.88 -11.70
CA ASP A 119 20.52 -15.24 -11.87
C ASP A 119 20.88 -14.15 -10.83
N PHE A 120 20.30 -14.23 -9.64
CA PHE A 120 20.64 -13.38 -8.51
C PHE A 120 21.92 -13.89 -7.80
N ALA A 121 22.56 -13.01 -7.04
CA ALA A 121 23.74 -13.36 -6.25
C ALA A 121 23.39 -14.44 -5.20
N GLY A 122 24.15 -15.52 -5.17
CA GLY A 122 23.91 -16.65 -4.25
C GLY A 122 22.94 -17.72 -4.77
N ALA A 123 22.39 -17.58 -5.99
CA ALA A 123 21.54 -18.62 -6.59
C ALA A 123 22.26 -20.00 -6.58
N PRO A 124 21.65 -21.08 -6.05
CA PRO A 124 22.30 -22.39 -5.93
C PRO A 124 22.58 -23.07 -7.27
N ALA A 125 21.68 -22.87 -8.23
CA ALA A 125 21.78 -23.42 -9.58
C ALA A 125 21.60 -22.32 -10.61
N ASP A 126 22.50 -22.31 -11.60
CA ASP A 126 22.41 -21.43 -12.77
C ASP A 126 21.17 -21.76 -13.62
N THR A 127 20.73 -20.77 -14.40
CA THR A 127 19.63 -20.90 -15.38
C THR A 127 18.37 -21.54 -14.80
N THR A 128 18.10 -21.26 -13.52
CA THR A 128 16.97 -21.81 -12.75
C THR A 128 16.23 -20.66 -12.08
N PHE A 129 14.91 -20.70 -12.16
CA PHE A 129 14.05 -19.69 -11.55
C PHE A 129 13.58 -20.11 -10.16
N TYR A 130 13.60 -19.17 -9.23
CA TYR A 130 13.18 -19.35 -7.85
C TYR A 130 11.98 -18.43 -7.57
N PRO A 131 10.96 -18.88 -6.85
CA PRO A 131 9.91 -18.01 -6.31
C PRO A 131 10.54 -16.85 -5.52
N ILE A 132 10.02 -15.63 -5.67
CA ILE A 132 10.63 -14.41 -5.11
C ILE A 132 10.96 -14.52 -3.61
N ALA A 133 10.02 -15.00 -2.79
CA ALA A 133 10.25 -15.21 -1.35
C ALA A 133 11.46 -16.13 -1.05
N LEU A 134 11.63 -17.19 -1.84
CA LEU A 134 12.77 -18.10 -1.71
C LEU A 134 14.06 -17.46 -2.26
N ALA A 135 13.97 -16.72 -3.35
CA ALA A 135 15.11 -16.03 -3.95
C ALA A 135 15.70 -14.99 -2.99
N GLU A 136 14.86 -14.18 -2.36
CA GLU A 136 15.23 -13.16 -1.37
C GLU A 136 15.81 -13.77 -0.10
N LYS A 137 15.19 -14.86 0.37
CA LYS A 137 15.74 -15.69 1.46
C LYS A 137 17.17 -16.16 1.16
N ILE A 138 17.44 -16.61 -0.06
CA ILE A 138 18.77 -17.08 -0.47
C ILE A 138 19.73 -15.90 -0.67
N ALA A 139 19.27 -14.79 -1.25
CA ALA A 139 20.08 -13.60 -1.48
C ALA A 139 20.43 -12.86 -0.17
N GLY A 140 19.61 -13.03 0.87
CA GLY A 140 19.76 -12.33 2.15
C GLY A 140 19.30 -10.86 2.12
N LYS A 141 18.63 -10.44 1.04
CA LYS A 141 18.12 -9.09 0.81
C LYS A 141 16.86 -9.15 -0.06
N ASP A 142 16.03 -8.12 0.00
CA ASP A 142 14.92 -7.93 -0.94
C ASP A 142 15.47 -7.79 -2.37
N LEU A 143 14.80 -8.44 -3.31
CA LEU A 143 15.13 -8.44 -4.75
C LEU A 143 14.06 -7.70 -5.55
N ASN A 144 12.86 -7.54 -4.99
CA ASN A 144 11.80 -6.69 -5.54
C ASN A 144 11.86 -5.26 -4.97
N ALA A 145 10.90 -4.40 -5.34
CA ALA A 145 10.84 -3.03 -4.85
C ALA A 145 10.57 -3.01 -3.33
N PRO A 146 11.15 -2.07 -2.55
CA PRO A 146 10.94 -2.03 -1.10
C PRO A 146 9.46 -2.08 -0.71
N GLY A 147 9.08 -3.04 0.14
CA GLY A 147 7.71 -3.24 0.58
C GLY A 147 6.76 -3.90 -0.44
N ALA A 148 7.25 -4.32 -1.60
CA ALA A 148 6.47 -5.10 -2.55
C ALA A 148 6.13 -6.48 -1.96
N ALA A 149 4.98 -7.03 -2.37
CA ALA A 149 4.58 -8.35 -1.90
C ALA A 149 5.30 -9.48 -2.64
N ASP A 150 5.62 -10.53 -1.89
CA ASP A 150 6.24 -11.75 -2.38
C ASP A 150 5.20 -12.80 -2.77
N ILE A 151 4.05 -12.76 -2.10
CA ILE A 151 2.92 -13.66 -2.31
C ILE A 151 1.66 -12.82 -2.52
N ASN A 152 0.93 -13.13 -3.59
CA ASN A 152 -0.45 -12.66 -3.76
C ASN A 152 -1.39 -13.84 -3.50
N SER A 153 -2.39 -13.62 -2.65
CA SER A 153 -3.38 -14.63 -2.28
C SER A 153 -4.79 -14.05 -2.26
N ASN A 154 -5.77 -14.81 -2.75
CA ASN A 154 -7.18 -14.46 -2.77
C ASN A 154 -8.00 -15.61 -2.18
N PHE A 155 -8.97 -15.29 -1.33
CA PHE A 155 -9.84 -16.24 -0.64
C PHE A 155 -11.29 -15.84 -0.86
N SER A 156 -12.16 -16.84 -1.03
CA SER A 156 -13.53 -16.62 -1.48
C SER A 156 -14.45 -16.10 -0.38
N SER A 157 -15.03 -14.92 -0.54
CA SER A 157 -15.96 -14.33 0.44
C SER A 157 -17.37 -14.93 0.44
N VAL A 158 -17.66 -15.90 -0.45
CA VAL A 158 -19.00 -16.47 -0.65
C VAL A 158 -19.19 -17.88 -0.07
N PHE A 159 -18.12 -18.50 0.46
CA PHE A 159 -18.20 -19.80 1.13
C PHE A 159 -18.45 -19.65 2.64
N ASP A 160 -19.12 -20.65 3.21
CA ASP A 160 -19.33 -20.77 4.65
C ASP A 160 -18.07 -21.40 5.30
N PHE A 161 -17.13 -20.54 5.68
CA PHE A 161 -15.88 -20.94 6.30
C PHE A 161 -16.01 -21.11 7.82
N TYR A 162 -15.34 -22.14 8.34
CA TYR A 162 -15.08 -22.31 9.75
C TYR A 162 -13.78 -21.60 10.13
N PHE A 163 -13.88 -20.56 10.95
CA PHE A 163 -12.73 -19.77 11.42
C PHE A 163 -12.17 -20.24 12.78
N GLY A 164 -12.67 -21.34 13.33
CA GLY A 164 -12.17 -21.88 14.59
C GLY A 164 -10.76 -22.47 14.46
N LEU A 165 -9.92 -22.27 15.48
CA LEU A 165 -8.53 -22.74 15.49
C LEU A 165 -8.36 -24.18 16.04
N ASP A 166 -9.47 -24.82 16.42
CA ASP A 166 -9.47 -26.12 17.09
C ASP A 166 -9.46 -27.30 16.11
N GLY A 167 -9.56 -27.03 14.81
CA GLY A 167 -9.61 -28.04 13.76
C GLY A 167 -10.86 -28.91 13.81
N ASN A 168 -11.97 -28.38 14.32
CA ASN A 168 -13.25 -29.08 14.41
C ASN A 168 -14.36 -28.39 13.58
N PRO A 169 -14.18 -28.23 12.26
CA PRO A 169 -15.19 -27.65 11.39
C PRO A 169 -16.47 -28.48 11.35
N PRO A 170 -17.66 -27.86 11.39
CA PRO A 170 -18.92 -28.53 11.10
C PRO A 170 -18.89 -29.21 9.72
N SER A 171 -19.62 -30.32 9.57
CA SER A 171 -19.65 -31.11 8.32
C SER A 171 -20.09 -30.33 7.06
N ASN A 172 -20.69 -29.15 7.22
CA ASN A 172 -21.13 -28.28 6.13
C ASN A 172 -20.27 -27.02 5.94
N GLN A 173 -19.16 -26.88 6.68
CA GLN A 173 -18.24 -25.75 6.60
C GLN A 173 -16.84 -26.21 6.19
N TYR A 174 -16.08 -25.31 5.58
CA TYR A 174 -14.68 -25.56 5.18
C TYR A 174 -13.72 -24.93 6.19
N ASP A 175 -12.69 -25.65 6.62
CA ASP A 175 -11.73 -25.13 7.60
C ASP A 175 -10.83 -24.05 6.97
N PHE A 176 -10.97 -22.81 7.43
CA PHE A 176 -10.28 -21.67 6.79
C PHE A 176 -8.76 -21.74 6.96
N VAL A 177 -8.28 -22.21 8.11
CA VAL A 177 -6.84 -22.36 8.40
C VAL A 177 -6.18 -23.29 7.39
N SER A 178 -6.82 -24.41 7.08
CA SER A 178 -6.31 -25.39 6.11
C SER A 178 -6.15 -24.80 4.72
N ILE A 179 -7.15 -24.02 4.26
CA ILE A 179 -7.10 -23.34 2.96
C ILE A 179 -5.99 -22.29 2.94
N VAL A 180 -5.84 -21.48 4.00
CA VAL A 180 -4.75 -20.50 4.06
C VAL A 180 -3.38 -21.18 4.06
N LEU A 181 -3.19 -22.25 4.84
CA LEU A 181 -1.93 -23.00 4.87
C LEU A 181 -1.55 -23.54 3.49
N HIS A 182 -2.52 -24.14 2.80
CA HIS A 182 -2.37 -24.69 1.46
C HIS A 182 -1.97 -23.62 0.44
N GLU A 183 -2.71 -22.52 0.39
CA GLU A 183 -2.47 -21.44 -0.57
C GLU A 183 -1.13 -20.75 -0.35
N LEU A 184 -0.76 -20.49 0.92
CA LEU A 184 0.57 -19.98 1.23
C LEU A 184 1.68 -20.96 0.81
N GLY A 185 1.43 -22.28 0.82
CA GLY A 185 2.34 -23.28 0.26
C GLY A 185 2.66 -23.05 -1.22
N HIS A 186 1.66 -22.71 -2.04
CA HIS A 186 1.89 -22.33 -3.43
C HIS A 186 2.69 -21.02 -3.55
N GLY A 187 2.35 -20.02 -2.73
CA GLY A 187 3.07 -18.75 -2.65
C GLY A 187 4.56 -18.92 -2.33
N LEU A 188 4.88 -19.83 -1.40
CA LEU A 188 6.24 -20.16 -0.98
C LEU A 188 7.03 -21.00 -2.01
N GLY A 189 6.35 -21.52 -3.03
CA GLY A 189 7.00 -22.16 -4.17
C GLY A 189 6.55 -23.57 -4.53
N PHE A 190 5.49 -24.11 -3.92
CA PHE A 190 4.93 -25.41 -4.32
C PHE A 190 4.20 -25.29 -5.66
N THR A 191 4.92 -24.95 -6.73
CA THR A 191 4.36 -24.75 -8.06
C THR A 191 5.46 -24.80 -9.11
N GLY A 192 5.17 -25.45 -10.22
CA GLY A 192 6.06 -25.45 -11.39
C GLY A 192 5.86 -24.26 -12.33
N ALA A 193 4.82 -23.44 -12.10
CA ALA A 193 4.34 -22.39 -13.03
C ALA A 193 4.25 -22.87 -14.49
N THR A 194 3.73 -24.09 -14.65
CA THR A 194 3.55 -24.77 -15.93
C THR A 194 2.24 -24.36 -16.60
N SER A 195 2.16 -24.51 -17.91
CA SER A 195 0.92 -24.29 -18.66
C SER A 195 0.60 -25.47 -19.58
N TYR A 196 -0.69 -25.62 -19.91
CA TYR A 196 -1.19 -26.68 -20.77
C TYR A 196 -2.26 -26.11 -21.71
N GLN A 197 -2.10 -26.33 -23.01
CA GLN A 197 -3.06 -25.89 -24.01
C GLN A 197 -3.14 -26.90 -25.16
N ASP A 198 -4.35 -27.36 -25.50
CA ASP A 198 -4.61 -28.23 -26.65
C ASP A 198 -3.72 -29.49 -26.73
N GLY A 199 -3.42 -30.11 -25.58
CA GLY A 199 -2.55 -31.29 -25.52
C GLY A 199 -1.06 -30.98 -25.35
N ILE A 200 -0.67 -29.70 -25.43
CA ILE A 200 0.72 -29.24 -25.35
C ILE A 200 1.02 -28.77 -23.93
N GLY A 201 2.01 -29.40 -23.28
CA GLY A 201 2.51 -29.00 -21.96
C GLY A 201 3.76 -28.13 -22.06
N ASN A 202 3.84 -27.09 -21.23
CA ASN A 202 4.98 -26.18 -21.15
C ASN A 202 5.42 -26.05 -19.69
N TRP A 203 6.63 -26.53 -19.38
CA TRP A 203 7.27 -26.35 -18.08
C TRP A 203 8.30 -25.22 -18.05
N SER A 204 8.70 -24.72 -19.22
CA SER A 204 9.68 -23.64 -19.33
C SER A 204 9.05 -22.29 -18.95
N LEU A 205 9.83 -21.49 -18.24
CA LEU A 205 9.43 -20.14 -17.86
C LEU A 205 9.90 -19.07 -18.86
N ASN A 206 10.77 -19.41 -19.81
CA ASN A 206 11.26 -18.49 -20.83
C ASN A 206 11.52 -19.17 -22.18
N SER A 207 12.03 -18.42 -23.17
CA SER A 207 12.39 -18.97 -24.50
C SER A 207 13.64 -19.85 -24.51
N ASN A 208 14.40 -19.89 -23.41
CA ASN A 208 15.67 -20.62 -23.32
C ASN A 208 15.51 -22.01 -22.68
N ASN A 209 14.27 -22.44 -22.40
CA ASN A 209 13.95 -23.69 -21.71
C ASN A 209 14.46 -23.76 -20.27
N ASP A 210 14.38 -22.64 -19.55
CA ASP A 210 14.78 -22.57 -18.15
C ASP A 210 13.58 -22.85 -17.23
N ALA A 211 13.78 -23.78 -16.30
CA ALA A 211 12.76 -24.31 -15.42
C ALA A 211 12.71 -23.59 -14.07
N SER A 212 11.58 -23.74 -13.36
CA SER A 212 11.52 -23.43 -11.93
C SER A 212 12.37 -24.43 -11.12
N ILE A 213 12.79 -24.03 -9.93
CA ILE A 213 13.49 -24.93 -9.00
C ILE A 213 12.62 -26.13 -8.59
N TYR A 214 11.29 -25.95 -8.50
CA TYR A 214 10.36 -27.05 -8.25
C TYR A 214 10.38 -28.07 -9.39
N THR A 215 10.24 -27.60 -10.64
CA THR A 215 10.21 -28.44 -11.85
C THR A 215 11.49 -29.27 -12.02
N LYS A 216 12.65 -28.76 -11.57
CA LYS A 216 13.94 -29.47 -11.64
C LYS A 216 13.95 -30.81 -10.90
N PHE A 217 13.06 -30.99 -9.92
CA PHE A 217 12.93 -32.25 -9.17
C PHE A 217 11.79 -33.14 -9.66
N VAL A 218 10.98 -32.70 -10.64
CA VAL A 218 9.84 -33.49 -11.11
C VAL A 218 10.29 -34.52 -12.14
N GLU A 219 9.89 -35.77 -11.94
CA GLU A 219 10.22 -36.89 -12.82
C GLU A 219 9.01 -37.80 -13.11
N LEU A 220 9.15 -38.64 -14.15
CA LEU A 220 8.26 -39.77 -14.43
C LEU A 220 8.63 -40.99 -13.59
N GLY A 221 7.72 -41.97 -13.48
CA GLY A 221 7.95 -43.19 -12.69
C GLY A 221 9.09 -44.09 -13.19
N ASP A 222 9.62 -43.84 -14.38
CA ASP A 222 10.82 -44.48 -14.92
C ASP A 222 12.14 -43.73 -14.61
N GLY A 223 12.06 -42.60 -13.91
CA GLY A 223 13.18 -41.73 -13.52
C GLY A 223 13.54 -40.67 -14.56
N THR A 224 12.75 -40.50 -15.62
CA THR A 224 12.98 -39.42 -16.61
C THR A 224 12.58 -38.07 -16.01
N LEU A 225 13.52 -37.12 -15.92
CA LEU A 225 13.24 -35.76 -15.45
C LEU A 225 12.32 -35.03 -16.45
N ILE A 226 11.38 -34.24 -15.94
CA ILE A 226 10.51 -33.42 -16.80
C ILE A 226 11.31 -32.43 -17.65
N THR A 227 12.43 -31.93 -17.13
CA THR A 227 13.32 -31.02 -17.88
C THR A 227 14.06 -31.70 -19.04
N ASP A 228 14.10 -33.03 -19.10
CA ASP A 228 14.66 -33.79 -20.23
C ASP A 228 13.66 -33.95 -21.39
N ILE A 229 12.37 -33.72 -21.13
CA ILE A 229 11.31 -33.73 -22.13
C ILE A 229 11.19 -32.33 -22.76
N PRO A 230 11.20 -32.18 -24.09
CA PRO A 230 11.10 -30.86 -24.72
C PRO A 230 9.85 -30.08 -24.27
N SER A 231 10.06 -28.87 -23.73
CA SER A 231 8.95 -27.99 -23.31
C SER A 231 8.13 -27.49 -24.51
N GLY A 232 6.84 -27.21 -24.28
CA GLY A 232 5.93 -26.73 -25.32
C GLY A 232 5.60 -27.81 -26.35
N THR A 233 5.52 -29.08 -25.92
CA THR A 233 5.22 -30.22 -26.79
C THR A 233 4.06 -31.07 -26.28
N GLU A 234 3.49 -31.89 -27.17
CA GLU A 234 2.51 -32.91 -26.80
C GLU A 234 3.11 -33.97 -25.86
N GLU A 235 4.42 -34.23 -25.94
CA GLU A 235 5.11 -35.18 -25.07
C GLU A 235 5.11 -34.70 -23.61
N ALA A 236 5.46 -33.43 -23.39
CA ALA A 236 5.33 -32.79 -22.07
C ALA A 236 3.87 -32.75 -21.60
N GLY A 237 2.92 -32.50 -22.51
CA GLY A 237 1.50 -32.54 -22.20
C GLY A 237 1.02 -33.92 -21.73
N ASN A 238 1.46 -34.98 -22.41
CA ASN A 238 1.16 -36.36 -22.01
C ASN A 238 1.75 -36.70 -20.64
N ALA A 239 2.95 -36.19 -20.33
CA ALA A 239 3.58 -36.37 -19.02
C ALA A 239 2.75 -35.72 -17.90
N PHE A 240 2.20 -34.51 -18.13
CA PHE A 240 1.36 -33.80 -17.16
C PHE A 240 0.01 -34.47 -16.90
N THR A 241 -0.43 -35.35 -17.80
CA THR A 241 -1.70 -36.09 -17.68
C THR A 241 -1.50 -37.61 -17.62
N SER A 242 -0.37 -38.07 -17.08
CA SER A 242 0.07 -39.47 -17.14
C SER A 242 -0.35 -40.32 -15.94
N ASN A 243 -0.70 -39.69 -14.82
CA ASN A 243 -0.82 -40.27 -13.47
C ASN A 243 0.50 -40.88 -12.95
N ASP A 244 1.63 -40.42 -13.48
CA ASP A 244 2.96 -41.00 -13.28
C ASP A 244 4.03 -39.93 -12.98
N LEU A 245 3.65 -38.85 -12.26
CA LEU A 245 4.60 -37.81 -11.84
C LEU A 245 5.01 -37.95 -10.37
N PHE A 246 6.29 -37.71 -10.10
CA PHE A 246 6.91 -37.80 -8.78
C PHE A 246 7.85 -36.62 -8.52
N PHE A 247 8.07 -36.28 -7.26
CA PHE A 247 9.04 -35.28 -6.82
C PHE A 247 10.29 -35.96 -6.24
N ASN A 248 11.42 -35.88 -6.92
CA ASN A 248 12.66 -36.58 -6.58
C ASN A 248 13.66 -35.71 -5.82
N GLY A 249 13.21 -35.15 -4.70
CA GLY A 249 14.07 -34.43 -3.76
C GLY A 249 14.78 -35.38 -2.79
N SER A 250 16.07 -35.19 -2.56
CA SER A 250 16.85 -36.07 -1.66
C SER A 250 16.36 -36.06 -0.21
N ILE A 251 15.92 -34.89 0.27
CA ILE A 251 15.42 -34.69 1.63
C ILE A 251 14.01 -35.23 1.72
N SER A 252 13.12 -34.89 0.78
CA SER A 252 11.74 -35.37 0.74
C SER A 252 11.66 -36.89 0.59
N VAL A 253 12.49 -37.48 -0.29
CA VAL A 253 12.57 -38.94 -0.46
C VAL A 253 13.06 -39.62 0.81
N SER A 254 14.08 -39.04 1.47
CA SER A 254 14.58 -39.61 2.73
C SER A 254 13.58 -39.49 3.88
N ALA A 255 12.79 -38.41 3.92
CA ALA A 255 11.80 -38.15 4.95
C ALA A 255 10.58 -39.09 4.80
N LEU A 256 10.08 -39.24 3.57
CA LEU A 256 8.94 -40.09 3.26
C LEU A 256 9.32 -41.59 3.21
N GLY A 257 10.55 -41.91 2.80
CA GLY A 257 11.04 -43.27 2.57
C GLY A 257 10.80 -43.79 1.15
N GLU A 258 10.11 -43.02 0.32
CA GLU A 258 9.80 -43.25 -1.09
C GLU A 258 9.68 -41.90 -1.82
N THR A 259 9.54 -41.90 -3.15
CA THR A 259 9.37 -40.68 -3.94
C THR A 259 7.95 -40.11 -3.82
N PRO A 260 7.77 -38.88 -3.31
CA PRO A 260 6.45 -38.26 -3.23
C PRO A 260 5.73 -38.24 -4.58
N LYS A 261 4.50 -38.74 -4.61
CA LYS A 261 3.69 -38.81 -5.83
C LYS A 261 2.91 -37.51 -6.04
N LEU A 262 2.94 -36.98 -7.26
CA LEU A 262 2.26 -35.74 -7.65
C LEU A 262 0.95 -36.03 -8.39
N TYR A 263 -0.02 -35.13 -8.25
CA TYR A 263 -1.31 -35.19 -8.90
C TYR A 263 -1.20 -34.86 -10.39
N ALA A 264 -1.28 -35.88 -11.24
CA ALA A 264 -1.22 -35.78 -12.69
C ALA A 264 -2.39 -36.55 -13.35
N PRO A 265 -3.65 -36.13 -13.14
CA PRO A 265 -4.82 -36.88 -13.59
C PRO A 265 -4.82 -37.09 -15.12
N SER A 266 -5.56 -38.09 -15.60
CA SER A 266 -5.65 -38.42 -17.04
C SER A 266 -6.26 -37.33 -17.91
N SER A 267 -6.85 -36.30 -17.30
CA SER A 267 -7.30 -35.07 -17.94
C SER A 267 -6.71 -33.88 -17.17
N TRP A 268 -6.13 -32.92 -17.89
CA TRP A 268 -5.62 -31.69 -17.29
C TRP A 268 -6.72 -30.96 -16.51
N ASN A 269 -6.48 -30.71 -15.23
CA ASN A 269 -7.32 -29.88 -14.38
C ASN A 269 -6.58 -28.57 -14.11
N GLN A 270 -7.08 -27.48 -14.70
CA GLN A 270 -6.47 -26.16 -14.59
C GLN A 270 -6.39 -25.74 -13.11
N GLY A 271 -5.18 -25.39 -12.66
CA GLY A 271 -4.95 -25.00 -11.26
C GLY A 271 -4.65 -26.17 -10.31
N SER A 272 -4.97 -27.42 -10.66
CA SER A 272 -4.72 -28.57 -9.78
C SER A 272 -3.61 -29.50 -10.27
N SER A 273 -3.56 -29.79 -11.58
CA SER A 273 -2.54 -30.72 -12.11
C SER A 273 -1.12 -30.19 -11.88
N TYR A 274 -0.16 -31.11 -11.70
CA TYR A 274 1.29 -30.87 -11.60
C TYR A 274 1.79 -30.26 -10.27
N SER A 275 1.02 -29.36 -9.66
CA SER A 275 1.43 -28.59 -8.47
C SER A 275 0.76 -29.06 -7.18
N HIS A 276 0.35 -30.33 -7.10
CA HIS A 276 -0.30 -30.92 -5.93
C HIS A 276 0.22 -32.33 -5.68
N LEU A 277 0.08 -32.82 -4.45
CA LEU A 277 0.30 -34.21 -4.08
C LEU A 277 -0.89 -35.06 -4.51
N ASP A 278 -0.64 -36.33 -4.85
CA ASP A 278 -1.68 -37.23 -5.33
C ASP A 278 -2.64 -37.64 -4.20
N GLU A 279 -3.88 -37.17 -4.27
CA GLU A 279 -4.91 -37.42 -3.24
C GLU A 279 -5.24 -38.90 -3.03
N SER A 280 -4.98 -39.75 -4.03
CA SER A 280 -5.19 -41.19 -3.88
C SER A 280 -4.12 -41.87 -3.02
N GLU A 281 -2.92 -41.27 -2.95
CA GLU A 281 -1.82 -41.70 -2.09
C GLU A 281 -1.90 -41.03 -0.71
N TYR A 282 -2.27 -39.74 -0.68
CA TYR A 282 -2.39 -38.92 0.52
C TYR A 282 -3.84 -38.45 0.73
N PRO A 283 -4.76 -39.36 1.14
CA PRO A 283 -6.18 -39.03 1.28
C PRO A 283 -6.46 -38.10 2.46
N ALA A 284 -7.66 -37.52 2.49
CA ALA A 284 -8.13 -36.66 3.59
C ALA A 284 -7.83 -37.25 4.98
N GLY A 285 -7.13 -36.47 5.81
CA GLY A 285 -6.68 -36.87 7.16
C GLY A 285 -5.32 -37.55 7.23
N ASP A 286 -4.62 -37.76 6.11
CA ASP A 286 -3.22 -38.15 6.10
C ASP A 286 -2.31 -37.00 6.58
N PRO A 287 -1.22 -37.26 7.33
CA PRO A 287 -0.29 -36.21 7.73
C PRO A 287 0.34 -35.41 6.58
N ASN A 288 0.29 -35.91 5.35
CA ASN A 288 0.85 -35.25 4.16
C ASN A 288 -0.22 -34.72 3.20
N SER A 289 -1.50 -34.69 3.59
CA SER A 289 -2.60 -34.32 2.69
C SER A 289 -2.78 -32.80 2.50
N LEU A 290 -1.93 -31.94 3.07
CA LEU A 290 -2.11 -30.49 2.97
C LEU A 290 -2.09 -30.00 1.51
N MET A 291 -1.18 -30.50 0.68
CA MET A 291 -1.09 -30.08 -0.73
C MET A 291 -1.93 -30.96 -1.67
N SER A 292 -3.07 -31.47 -1.19
CA SER A 292 -4.07 -32.17 -2.01
C SER A 292 -4.76 -31.20 -2.99
N PRO A 293 -5.20 -31.66 -4.17
CA PRO A 293 -5.72 -30.81 -5.24
C PRO A 293 -7.10 -30.19 -4.98
N GLN A 294 -7.78 -30.58 -3.91
CA GLN A 294 -9.13 -30.15 -3.53
C GLN A 294 -9.38 -30.46 -2.05
N PHE A 295 -10.35 -29.76 -1.42
CA PHE A 295 -10.71 -29.95 -0.01
C PHE A 295 -12.22 -30.10 0.18
N GLY A 296 -12.62 -31.02 1.05
CA GLY A 296 -14.03 -31.22 1.41
C GLY A 296 -14.45 -30.44 2.65
N SER A 297 -15.77 -30.38 2.91
CA SER A 297 -16.29 -29.76 4.13
C SER A 297 -16.10 -30.68 5.34
N GLY A 298 -15.80 -30.14 6.51
CA GLY A 298 -15.49 -30.94 7.71
C GLY A 298 -14.06 -31.55 7.75
N GLU A 299 -13.22 -31.22 6.77
CA GLU A 299 -11.80 -31.59 6.73
C GLU A 299 -10.94 -30.45 7.31
N ALA A 300 -10.03 -30.77 8.23
CA ALA A 300 -9.06 -29.82 8.78
C ALA A 300 -7.64 -30.41 8.78
N ILE A 301 -6.68 -29.69 8.20
CA ILE A 301 -5.27 -30.07 8.06
C ILE A 301 -4.40 -28.89 8.47
N HIS A 302 -3.88 -28.93 9.70
CA HIS A 302 -3.04 -27.87 10.26
C HIS A 302 -1.55 -28.25 10.28
N ASP A 303 -1.16 -29.34 9.62
CA ASP A 303 0.23 -29.80 9.48
C ASP A 303 0.71 -29.66 8.03
N PRO A 304 1.79 -28.90 7.78
CA PRO A 304 2.43 -28.83 6.46
C PRO A 304 2.97 -30.16 5.91
N GLY A 305 3.25 -31.15 6.77
CA GLY A 305 3.70 -32.47 6.34
C GLY A 305 4.96 -32.46 5.45
N ILE A 306 5.00 -33.35 4.47
CA ILE A 306 6.14 -33.52 3.54
C ILE A 306 6.47 -32.27 2.70
N SER A 307 5.57 -31.28 2.62
CA SER A 307 5.84 -30.03 1.90
C SER A 307 7.03 -29.26 2.49
N LEU A 308 7.29 -29.38 3.79
CA LEU A 308 8.48 -28.80 4.43
C LEU A 308 9.78 -29.39 3.89
N ASP A 309 9.80 -30.70 3.66
CA ASP A 309 10.97 -31.40 3.13
C ASP A 309 11.17 -31.11 1.63
N ILE A 310 10.08 -30.98 0.88
CA ILE A 310 10.10 -30.51 -0.51
C ILE A 310 10.68 -29.08 -0.59
N PHE A 311 10.25 -28.18 0.29
CA PHE A 311 10.81 -26.83 0.39
C PHE A 311 12.29 -26.86 0.78
N ALA A 312 12.71 -27.78 1.65
CA ALA A 312 14.11 -27.95 2.00
C ALA A 312 14.97 -28.33 0.79
N ASP A 313 14.51 -29.26 -0.07
CA ASP A 313 15.18 -29.63 -1.31
C ASP A 313 15.28 -28.44 -2.29
N MET A 314 14.24 -27.60 -2.36
CA MET A 314 14.24 -26.42 -3.22
C MET A 314 15.19 -25.29 -2.75
N GLY A 315 15.60 -25.29 -1.48
CA GLY A 315 16.56 -24.32 -0.93
C GLY A 315 16.06 -23.50 0.26
N TRP A 316 14.85 -23.76 0.78
CA TRP A 316 14.39 -23.14 2.03
C TRP A 316 15.26 -23.51 3.24
N ILE A 317 16.04 -24.59 3.14
CA ILE A 317 17.21 -24.85 3.97
C ILE A 317 18.46 -24.56 3.13
N HIS A 318 19.29 -23.60 3.55
CA HIS A 318 20.46 -23.15 2.78
C HIS A 318 21.72 -22.98 3.65
N THR A 319 22.89 -23.05 3.02
CA THR A 319 24.19 -22.77 3.61
C THR A 319 24.82 -21.61 2.86
N TYR A 320 25.07 -20.52 3.56
CA TYR A 320 25.63 -19.29 3.02
C TYR A 320 27.15 -19.34 3.13
N LEU A 321 27.81 -19.15 1.98
CA LEU A 321 29.25 -18.95 1.87
C LEU A 321 29.51 -17.48 1.59
N THR A 322 29.90 -16.73 2.62
CA THR A 322 30.11 -15.29 2.53
C THR A 322 31.59 -14.95 2.54
N HIS A 323 32.02 -14.09 1.64
CA HIS A 323 33.39 -13.61 1.57
C HIS A 323 33.38 -12.15 1.12
N GLU A 324 34.41 -11.39 1.48
CA GLU A 324 34.57 -10.02 1.02
C GLU A 324 35.36 -10.01 -0.29
N ASN A 325 34.84 -9.33 -1.31
CA ASN A 325 35.52 -9.15 -2.59
C ASN A 325 36.76 -8.29 -2.37
N THR A 326 37.96 -8.78 -2.67
CA THR A 326 39.20 -7.99 -2.53
C THR A 326 39.78 -7.65 -3.90
N ASN A 327 39.40 -6.51 -4.50
CA ASN A 327 40.31 -5.87 -5.45
C ASN A 327 41.38 -5.15 -4.62
N LYS A 328 42.56 -5.74 -4.41
CA LYS A 328 43.57 -5.07 -3.58
C LYS A 328 44.44 -4.12 -4.41
N ILE A 329 44.29 -2.82 -4.22
CA ILE A 329 45.36 -1.88 -4.55
C ILE A 329 46.39 -1.99 -3.41
N SER A 330 47.66 -2.12 -3.76
CA SER A 330 48.73 -2.26 -2.78
C SER A 330 49.90 -1.38 -3.15
N ASN A 331 50.34 -0.57 -2.19
CA ASN A 331 51.62 0.14 -2.26
C ASN A 331 52.82 -0.77 -1.87
N ASN A 332 52.57 -2.01 -1.46
CA ASN A 332 53.57 -2.99 -1.04
C ASN A 332 53.41 -4.33 -1.79
N ILE A 333 54.17 -4.48 -2.88
CA ILE A 333 54.15 -5.64 -3.78
C ILE A 333 54.78 -6.93 -3.21
N THR A 334 55.04 -7.00 -1.89
CA THR A 334 55.71 -8.14 -1.24
C THR A 334 54.86 -8.90 -0.23
N GLU A 335 53.70 -8.38 0.17
CA GLU A 335 52.84 -9.00 1.19
C GLU A 335 51.83 -9.99 0.56
N PRO A 336 51.62 -11.19 1.16
CA PRO A 336 50.62 -12.15 0.70
C PRO A 336 49.19 -11.65 0.98
N PHE A 337 48.23 -12.14 0.20
CA PHE A 337 46.83 -11.76 0.29
C PHE A 337 46.04 -12.70 1.18
N GLN A 338 45.60 -12.21 2.34
CA GLN A 338 44.64 -12.93 3.17
C GLN A 338 43.25 -12.92 2.54
N ILE A 339 42.66 -14.10 2.38
CA ILE A 339 41.30 -14.35 1.90
C ILE A 339 40.51 -14.96 3.04
N ASN A 340 39.33 -14.38 3.32
CA ASN A 340 38.45 -14.81 4.41
C ASN A 340 37.17 -15.41 3.83
N LEU A 341 36.66 -16.45 4.49
CA LEU A 341 35.38 -17.10 4.18
C LEU A 341 34.62 -17.30 5.48
N SER A 342 33.35 -16.91 5.51
CA SER A 342 32.45 -17.15 6.64
C SER A 342 31.30 -18.05 6.19
N VAL A 343 31.03 -19.09 6.97
CA VAL A 343 30.01 -20.11 6.68
C VAL A 343 28.89 -20.01 7.70
N SER A 344 27.64 -19.89 7.22
CA SER A 344 26.44 -20.01 8.05
C SER A 344 25.43 -20.97 7.42
N SER A 345 24.61 -21.65 8.22
CA SER A 345 23.71 -22.69 7.71
C SER A 345 22.45 -22.82 8.55
N ASP A 346 21.31 -23.05 7.89
CA ASP A 346 20.00 -23.19 8.52
C ASP A 346 19.88 -24.44 9.42
N THR A 347 20.57 -25.53 9.09
CA THR A 347 20.52 -26.84 9.79
C THR A 347 21.82 -27.19 10.52
N GLY A 348 22.80 -26.27 10.53
CA GLY A 348 24.19 -26.51 10.93
C GLY A 348 24.95 -27.31 9.86
N PHE A 349 26.28 -27.21 9.86
CA PHE A 349 27.16 -27.84 8.88
C PHE A 349 28.08 -28.88 9.53
N ASN A 350 28.67 -29.76 8.74
CA ASN A 350 29.68 -30.70 9.22
C ASN A 350 31.08 -30.04 9.08
N VAL A 351 31.93 -30.19 10.10
CA VAL A 351 33.31 -29.67 10.08
C VAL A 351 34.16 -30.48 9.10
N LEU A 352 34.23 -30.05 7.84
CA LEU A 352 35.14 -30.60 6.84
C LEU A 352 35.70 -29.45 5.98
N ASN A 353 36.94 -29.06 6.28
CA ASN A 353 37.94 -28.37 5.47
C ASN A 353 37.45 -27.56 4.23
N PRO A 354 36.93 -26.33 4.38
CA PRO A 354 36.80 -25.43 3.25
C PRO A 354 38.15 -25.20 2.58
N ALA A 355 38.15 -25.16 1.25
CA ALA A 355 39.35 -24.97 0.44
C ALA A 355 39.20 -23.76 -0.48
N LEU A 356 40.29 -23.02 -0.65
CA LEU A 356 40.45 -21.95 -1.60
C LEU A 356 41.22 -22.46 -2.81
N VAL A 357 40.62 -22.39 -3.99
CA VAL A 357 41.28 -22.74 -5.27
C VAL A 357 41.54 -21.47 -6.04
N TYR A 358 42.79 -21.22 -6.43
CA TYR A 358 43.18 -20.01 -7.16
C TYR A 358 44.12 -20.27 -8.33
N SER A 359 44.21 -19.30 -9.23
CA SER A 359 45.07 -19.28 -10.41
C SER A 359 45.54 -17.86 -10.73
N SER A 360 46.78 -17.71 -11.21
CA SER A 360 47.33 -16.47 -11.75
C SER A 360 47.49 -16.49 -13.27
N ASP A 361 46.97 -17.52 -13.95
CA ASP A 361 47.14 -17.76 -15.38
C ASP A 361 45.81 -18.14 -16.07
N ASN A 362 44.70 -17.57 -15.59
CA ASN A 362 43.35 -17.86 -16.09
C ASN A 362 42.94 -19.34 -16.00
N PHE A 363 43.35 -20.03 -14.93
CA PHE A 363 43.08 -21.44 -14.68
C PHE A 363 43.66 -22.39 -15.74
N GLU A 364 44.72 -21.99 -16.46
CA GLU A 364 45.58 -22.96 -17.16
C GLU A 364 46.26 -23.88 -16.14
N THR A 365 46.65 -23.33 -14.99
CA THR A 365 47.04 -24.05 -13.78
C THR A 365 46.28 -23.52 -12.57
N SER A 366 46.08 -24.37 -11.57
CA SER A 366 45.43 -23.98 -10.31
C SER A 366 46.18 -24.54 -9.10
N THR A 367 46.02 -23.85 -7.97
CA THR A 367 46.54 -24.24 -6.66
C THR A 367 45.39 -24.28 -5.66
N THR A 368 45.28 -25.37 -4.91
CA THR A 368 44.28 -25.53 -3.83
C THR A 368 44.96 -25.37 -2.47
N ILE A 369 44.40 -24.51 -1.62
CA ILE A 369 44.85 -24.27 -0.25
C ILE A 369 43.72 -24.64 0.71
N GLU A 370 43.99 -25.52 1.67
CA GLU A 370 43.05 -25.73 2.79
C GLU A 370 42.98 -24.47 3.66
N MET A 371 41.77 -24.00 3.97
CA MET A 371 41.58 -22.82 4.81
C MET A 371 41.69 -23.17 6.29
N THR A 372 42.26 -22.26 7.07
CA THR A 372 42.45 -22.40 8.51
C THR A 372 41.27 -21.80 9.28
N ASP A 373 40.64 -22.60 10.16
CA ASP A 373 39.59 -22.16 11.10
C ASP A 373 40.14 -21.15 12.12
N SER A 374 39.41 -20.04 12.29
CA SER A 374 39.74 -18.95 13.21
C SER A 374 39.47 -19.30 14.69
N GLY A 375 38.87 -20.46 14.97
CA GLY A 375 38.61 -21.01 16.30
C GLY A 375 37.13 -20.99 16.72
N ASP A 376 36.24 -20.57 15.83
CA ASP A 376 34.78 -20.52 16.04
C ASP A 376 34.03 -21.54 15.17
N GLY A 377 34.72 -22.23 14.25
CA GLY A 377 34.15 -23.20 13.34
C GLY A 377 33.40 -22.60 12.15
N ILE A 378 33.22 -21.28 12.10
CA ILE A 378 32.42 -20.58 11.07
C ILE A 378 33.28 -19.66 10.19
N ASN A 379 34.41 -19.15 10.70
CA ASN A 379 35.27 -18.21 10.00
C ASN A 379 36.61 -18.87 9.61
N PHE A 380 36.94 -18.81 8.34
CA PHE A 380 38.10 -19.48 7.75
C PHE A 380 38.99 -18.48 6.99
N THR A 381 40.29 -18.75 6.99
CA THR A 381 41.30 -17.87 6.37
C THR A 381 42.30 -18.65 5.52
N ALA A 382 42.78 -18.06 4.43
CA ALA A 382 43.88 -18.58 3.63
C ALA A 382 44.72 -17.43 3.05
N GLU A 383 45.97 -17.68 2.66
CA GLU A 383 46.86 -16.69 2.08
C GLU A 383 47.25 -17.05 0.64
N ILE A 384 47.04 -16.14 -0.30
CA ILE A 384 47.55 -16.24 -1.68
C ILE A 384 48.88 -15.48 -1.78
N PRO A 385 50.00 -16.12 -2.17
CA PRO A 385 51.27 -15.43 -2.38
C PRO A 385 51.16 -14.34 -3.46
N ASN A 386 51.81 -13.19 -3.24
CA ASN A 386 51.80 -12.09 -4.21
C ASN A 386 52.66 -12.42 -5.45
N PRO A 387 52.09 -12.46 -6.67
CA PRO A 387 52.81 -12.81 -7.89
C PRO A 387 53.68 -11.67 -8.46
N GLY A 388 53.57 -10.43 -7.96
CA GLY A 388 54.32 -9.26 -8.41
C GLY A 388 53.44 -8.14 -9.01
N VAL A 389 54.06 -7.19 -9.71
CA VAL A 389 53.42 -6.00 -10.32
C VAL A 389 52.47 -6.44 -11.45
N GLU A 390 51.24 -5.89 -11.48
CA GLU A 390 50.24 -6.09 -12.55
C GLU A 390 49.81 -7.56 -12.79
N ALA A 391 49.25 -8.21 -11.77
CA ALA A 391 48.69 -9.56 -11.90
C ALA A 391 47.18 -9.60 -11.62
N ASN A 392 46.48 -10.47 -12.37
CA ASN A 392 45.09 -10.83 -12.18
C ASN A 392 45.03 -12.26 -11.60
N ILE A 393 44.47 -12.41 -10.41
CA ILE A 393 44.30 -13.70 -9.73
C ILE A 393 42.82 -14.06 -9.75
N LYS A 394 42.50 -15.27 -10.23
CA LYS A 394 41.15 -15.83 -10.18
C LYS A 394 41.05 -16.87 -9.09
N TYR A 395 39.94 -16.92 -8.36
CA TYR A 395 39.75 -17.89 -7.28
C TYR A 395 38.29 -18.27 -7.02
N TYR A 396 38.08 -19.38 -6.32
CA TYR A 396 36.78 -19.81 -5.80
C TYR A 396 36.97 -20.66 -4.52
N PHE A 397 35.88 -20.89 -3.80
CA PHE A 397 35.81 -21.72 -2.61
C PHE A 397 35.04 -23.02 -2.88
N GLU A 398 35.52 -24.12 -2.31
CA GLU A 398 34.87 -25.43 -2.35
C GLU A 398 35.01 -26.15 -1.00
N GLY A 399 34.40 -27.33 -0.89
CA GLY A 399 34.59 -28.22 0.26
C GLY A 399 33.66 -27.96 1.45
N VAL A 400 32.60 -27.16 1.30
CA VAL A 400 31.59 -26.97 2.35
C VAL A 400 30.37 -27.85 2.09
N GLU A 401 30.01 -28.67 3.08
CA GLU A 401 28.80 -29.49 3.06
C GLU A 401 27.90 -29.20 4.27
N ASP A 402 26.59 -29.14 4.04
CA ASP A 402 25.63 -29.08 5.13
C ASP A 402 25.41 -30.46 5.78
N LYS A 403 24.58 -30.53 6.83
CA LYS A 403 24.28 -31.81 7.51
C LYS A 403 23.54 -32.82 6.64
N ALA A 404 22.89 -32.39 5.55
CA ALA A 404 22.25 -33.26 4.58
C ALA A 404 23.23 -33.76 3.51
N GLY A 405 24.49 -33.32 3.53
CA GLY A 405 25.53 -33.71 2.57
C GLY A 405 25.47 -32.93 1.25
N ARG A 406 24.78 -31.79 1.21
CA ARG A 406 24.75 -30.92 0.02
C ARG A 406 26.02 -30.08 -0.01
N ALA A 407 26.74 -30.14 -1.12
CA ALA A 407 27.98 -29.38 -1.33
C ALA A 407 27.69 -27.97 -1.86
N TYR A 408 28.43 -26.99 -1.34
CA TYR A 408 28.33 -25.58 -1.70
C TYR A 408 29.68 -25.08 -2.21
N THR A 409 29.63 -24.23 -3.25
CA THR A 409 30.79 -23.49 -3.78
C THR A 409 30.50 -22.00 -3.77
N ALA A 410 31.55 -21.18 -3.70
CA ALA A 410 31.45 -19.74 -3.83
C ALA A 410 32.49 -19.26 -4.85
N PRO A 411 32.10 -18.61 -5.97
CA PRO A 411 30.72 -18.36 -6.36
C PRO A 411 30.01 -19.66 -6.75
N SER A 412 28.68 -19.69 -6.68
CA SER A 412 27.89 -20.82 -7.17
C SER A 412 28.29 -21.18 -8.60
N ASN A 413 28.31 -22.48 -8.92
CA ASN A 413 28.78 -23.04 -10.20
C ASN A 413 30.29 -22.94 -10.46
N ALA A 414 31.13 -22.69 -9.45
CA ALA A 414 32.56 -22.99 -9.57
C ALA A 414 32.77 -24.49 -9.92
N PRO A 415 33.76 -24.84 -10.77
CA PRO A 415 34.84 -24.01 -11.31
C PRO A 415 34.50 -23.31 -12.63
N ASN A 416 33.23 -23.21 -13.03
CA ASN A 416 32.88 -22.44 -14.23
C ASN A 416 32.82 -20.94 -13.96
N LYS A 417 32.79 -20.52 -12.69
CA LYS A 417 32.70 -19.14 -12.24
C LYS A 417 33.75 -18.86 -11.16
N PHE A 418 34.30 -17.64 -11.16
CA PHE A 418 35.42 -17.25 -10.31
C PHE A 418 35.24 -15.83 -9.78
N TYR A 419 35.91 -15.53 -8.67
CA TYR A 419 36.23 -14.18 -8.22
C TYR A 419 37.58 -13.73 -8.80
N ASP A 420 37.80 -12.43 -8.92
CA ASP A 420 39.01 -11.80 -9.47
C ASP A 420 39.68 -10.88 -8.45
N ILE A 421 41.02 -10.81 -8.46
CA ILE A 421 41.86 -9.84 -7.73
C ILE A 421 42.80 -9.18 -8.73
N ASN A 422 42.75 -7.85 -8.86
CA ASN A 422 43.70 -7.07 -9.65
C ASN A 422 44.69 -6.35 -8.74
N ILE A 423 45.99 -6.40 -9.05
CA ILE A 423 47.07 -5.83 -8.22
C ILE A 423 47.71 -4.63 -8.94
N ILE A 424 47.63 -3.45 -8.33
CA ILE A 424 48.12 -2.16 -8.86
C ILE A 424 48.85 -1.38 -7.76
N THR A 425 49.85 -0.57 -8.12
CA THR A 425 50.57 0.34 -7.22
C THR A 425 50.20 1.80 -7.51
N LEU A 426 49.81 2.57 -6.49
CA LEU A 426 49.43 3.99 -6.59
C LEU A 426 50.26 4.89 -5.68
N GLU A 427 50.40 6.16 -6.04
CA GLU A 427 51.02 7.20 -5.21
C GLU A 427 50.08 7.70 -4.10
N THR A 428 50.65 8.21 -3.00
CA THR A 428 49.92 8.89 -1.92
C THR A 428 50.07 10.42 -2.06
N LYS A 429 48.95 11.16 -2.02
CA LYS A 429 48.85 12.61 -2.16
C LYS A 429 48.23 13.24 -0.89
N THR A 430 48.53 14.51 -0.64
CA THR A 430 48.01 15.31 0.48
C THR A 430 47.04 16.38 0.00
N LEU A 431 46.02 16.71 0.79
CA LEU A 431 45.03 17.74 0.45
C LEU A 431 45.54 19.18 0.72
N PRO A 432 45.13 20.19 -0.09
CA PRO A 432 44.33 20.06 -1.30
C PRO A 432 45.13 19.53 -2.50
N TYR A 433 44.50 18.67 -3.31
CA TYR A 433 45.03 18.21 -4.59
C TYR A 433 44.44 19.09 -5.70
N ALA A 434 45.17 20.14 -6.07
CA ALA A 434 44.71 21.11 -7.08
C ALA A 434 45.07 20.68 -8.51
N LEU A 435 44.47 21.34 -9.51
CA LEU A 435 44.77 21.12 -10.94
C LEU A 435 46.27 21.10 -11.27
N ALA A 436 47.03 22.03 -10.68
CA ALA A 436 48.48 22.12 -10.87
C ALA A 436 49.28 20.91 -10.34
N ASN A 437 48.65 20.04 -9.54
CA ASN A 437 49.25 18.83 -8.99
C ASN A 437 49.02 17.61 -9.89
N GLY A 438 48.43 17.77 -11.08
CA GLY A 438 48.15 16.68 -12.04
C GLY A 438 46.67 16.45 -12.30
N GLY A 439 45.79 17.37 -11.89
CA GLY A 439 44.36 17.34 -12.21
C GLY A 439 44.05 17.67 -13.66
N ASP A 440 44.92 18.46 -14.31
CA ASP A 440 44.91 18.75 -15.76
C ASP A 440 45.56 17.64 -16.61
N PHE A 441 45.99 16.54 -15.97
CA PHE A 441 46.68 15.38 -16.53
C PHE A 441 47.99 15.62 -17.32
N GLU A 442 48.38 16.87 -17.62
CA GLU A 442 49.59 17.20 -18.39
C GLU A 442 50.90 16.90 -17.67
N SER A 443 50.88 17.07 -16.36
CA SER A 443 52.11 17.12 -15.55
C SER A 443 52.40 15.81 -14.83
N ASN A 444 51.37 15.01 -14.51
CA ASN A 444 51.48 13.79 -13.71
C ASN A 444 50.52 12.68 -14.17
N GLU A 445 50.53 12.31 -15.46
CA GLU A 445 49.70 11.24 -16.04
C GLU A 445 49.73 9.90 -15.27
N ASN A 446 50.86 9.60 -14.62
CA ASN A 446 51.11 8.35 -13.89
C ASN A 446 50.48 8.32 -12.50
N ASP A 447 49.87 9.42 -12.04
CA ASP A 447 49.12 9.46 -10.79
C ASP A 447 47.83 8.62 -10.90
N PHE A 448 47.31 8.47 -12.11
CA PHE A 448 46.12 7.68 -12.39
C PHE A 448 46.47 6.38 -13.09
N HIS A 449 45.68 5.34 -12.85
CA HIS A 449 45.88 4.02 -13.45
C HIS A 449 44.57 3.43 -13.94
N ALA A 450 44.59 2.86 -15.14
CA ALA A 450 43.42 2.25 -15.73
C ALA A 450 43.49 0.72 -15.67
N ILE A 451 42.37 0.06 -15.38
CA ILE A 451 42.25 -1.40 -15.38
C ILE A 451 40.98 -1.90 -16.06
N SER A 452 41.05 -3.12 -16.61
CA SER A 452 39.86 -3.89 -16.94
C SER A 452 39.22 -4.46 -15.67
N LEU A 453 37.93 -4.19 -15.47
CA LEU A 453 37.11 -4.83 -14.44
C LEU A 453 36.39 -6.07 -14.98
N ARG A 454 35.98 -6.04 -16.25
CA ARG A 454 35.31 -7.15 -16.93
C ARG A 454 35.80 -7.25 -18.36
N GLY A 455 36.15 -8.47 -18.77
CA GLY A 455 36.75 -8.74 -20.07
C GLY A 455 38.27 -8.56 -20.05
N ASN A 456 38.89 -8.71 -21.22
CA ASN A 456 40.35 -8.72 -21.37
C ASN A 456 40.92 -7.42 -21.96
N GLN A 457 40.13 -6.35 -22.00
CA GLN A 457 40.52 -5.08 -22.60
C GLN A 457 40.25 -3.92 -21.65
N ASN A 458 41.22 -3.04 -21.54
CA ASN A 458 41.09 -1.77 -20.86
C ASN A 458 40.52 -0.74 -21.83
N LEU A 459 39.38 -0.16 -21.46
CA LEU A 459 38.66 0.81 -22.28
C LEU A 459 39.20 2.23 -22.13
N TRP A 460 39.96 2.53 -21.07
CA TRP A 460 40.55 3.84 -20.83
C TRP A 460 41.93 3.95 -21.47
N GLU A 461 42.19 5.07 -22.12
CA GLU A 461 43.50 5.47 -22.59
C GLU A 461 43.80 6.93 -22.22
N TYR A 462 45.09 7.22 -22.08
CA TYR A 462 45.58 8.56 -21.85
C TYR A 462 46.14 9.12 -23.16
N GLY A 463 45.78 10.36 -23.48
CA GLY A 463 46.33 11.07 -24.64
C GLY A 463 45.44 12.20 -25.14
N GLN A 464 45.73 12.69 -26.34
CA GLN A 464 44.96 13.76 -26.95
C GLN A 464 43.56 13.28 -27.35
N PRO A 465 42.50 14.08 -27.12
CA PRO A 465 41.17 13.75 -27.60
C PRO A 465 41.16 13.57 -29.13
N GLU A 466 40.45 12.56 -29.64
CA GLU A 466 40.29 12.32 -31.07
C GLU A 466 38.82 12.50 -31.47
N ASN A 467 38.52 12.57 -32.78
CA ASN A 467 37.15 12.59 -33.32
C ASN A 467 36.30 13.82 -32.94
N VAL A 468 35.04 13.65 -32.53
CA VAL A 468 34.05 14.74 -32.29
C VAL A 468 34.24 15.39 -30.91
N LEU A 469 34.77 14.67 -29.91
CA LEU A 469 35.14 15.19 -28.59
C LEU A 469 36.56 15.81 -28.57
N ASN A 470 36.88 16.69 -29.52
CA ASN A 470 38.25 17.17 -29.74
C ASN A 470 38.71 18.37 -28.88
N GLN A 471 37.91 18.82 -27.92
CA GLN A 471 38.23 19.96 -27.05
C GLN A 471 38.48 19.48 -25.61
N PRO A 472 39.74 19.32 -25.18
CA PRO A 472 40.04 19.11 -23.76
C PRO A 472 39.64 20.36 -22.97
N THR A 473 39.30 20.21 -21.69
CA THR A 473 38.82 21.35 -20.91
C THR A 473 39.96 22.23 -20.43
N SER A 474 41.10 21.61 -20.11
CA SER A 474 42.38 22.25 -19.90
C SER A 474 43.49 21.43 -20.58
N GLY A 475 44.60 22.08 -20.97
CA GLY A 475 45.73 21.36 -21.56
C GLY A 475 45.53 20.79 -22.99
N GLN A 476 46.19 19.66 -23.25
CA GLN A 476 46.26 18.90 -24.50
C GLN A 476 45.84 17.43 -24.35
N ASN A 477 46.06 16.82 -23.20
CA ASN A 477 45.90 15.41 -22.88
C ASN A 477 44.85 15.22 -21.81
N VAL A 478 44.09 14.13 -21.94
CA VAL A 478 42.99 13.77 -21.05
C VAL A 478 43.01 12.26 -20.84
N TRP A 479 42.23 11.78 -19.88
CA TRP A 479 41.82 10.39 -19.88
C TRP A 479 40.52 10.24 -20.65
N LYS A 480 40.53 9.35 -21.64
CA LYS A 480 39.39 9.14 -22.53
C LYS A 480 39.16 7.65 -22.78
N THR A 481 37.96 7.30 -23.19
CA THR A 481 37.65 5.92 -23.56
C THR A 481 37.95 5.67 -25.03
N LYS A 482 38.69 4.61 -25.33
CA LYS A 482 39.10 4.20 -26.68
C LYS A 482 38.03 3.37 -27.37
N LEU A 483 37.14 4.00 -28.11
CA LEU A 483 36.04 3.32 -28.80
C LEU A 483 36.19 3.30 -30.33
N ALA A 484 36.96 4.23 -30.91
CA ALA A 484 37.28 4.25 -32.33
C ALA A 484 38.43 3.26 -32.65
N ASP A 485 38.13 2.24 -33.46
CA ASP A 485 39.05 1.31 -34.13
C ASP A 485 39.81 0.23 -33.33
N ASN A 486 39.75 0.14 -32.00
CA ASN A 486 40.68 -0.72 -31.24
C ASN A 486 40.11 -1.73 -30.22
N ILE A 487 38.79 -1.83 -30.04
CA ILE A 487 38.23 -2.84 -29.11
C ILE A 487 38.17 -4.24 -29.77
N GLY A 488 38.17 -4.31 -31.10
CA GLY A 488 37.99 -5.58 -31.81
C GLY A 488 36.64 -6.26 -31.48
N SER A 489 36.37 -7.43 -32.07
CA SER A 489 35.17 -8.19 -31.73
C SER A 489 35.32 -8.84 -30.35
N SER A 490 34.60 -8.35 -29.33
CA SER A 490 34.46 -9.00 -28.03
C SER A 490 33.17 -9.83 -27.99
N ASN A 491 33.22 -11.03 -27.40
CA ASN A 491 32.03 -11.86 -27.15
C ASN A 491 31.42 -11.61 -25.76
N THR A 492 31.91 -10.64 -24.99
CA THR A 492 31.43 -10.30 -23.64
C THR A 492 31.25 -8.79 -23.49
N SER A 493 30.37 -8.36 -22.58
CA SER A 493 30.35 -6.95 -22.16
C SER A 493 31.65 -6.62 -21.42
N LEU A 494 32.20 -5.44 -21.68
CA LEU A 494 33.45 -4.95 -21.13
C LEU A 494 33.16 -3.88 -20.07
N SER A 495 34.00 -3.81 -19.04
CA SER A 495 34.02 -2.66 -18.13
C SER A 495 35.43 -2.36 -17.68
N SER A 496 35.76 -1.09 -17.51
CA SER A 496 37.08 -0.65 -17.08
C SER A 496 36.99 0.53 -16.12
N ALA A 497 37.96 0.65 -15.23
CA ALA A 497 38.05 1.73 -14.27
C ALA A 497 39.32 2.55 -14.46
N LEU A 498 39.18 3.87 -14.42
CA LEU A 498 40.27 4.82 -14.22
C LEU A 498 40.36 5.16 -12.73
N ILE A 499 41.48 4.86 -12.09
CA ILE A 499 41.66 4.95 -10.64
C ILE A 499 42.59 6.12 -10.31
N SER A 500 42.20 6.94 -9.33
CA SER A 500 42.98 8.08 -8.82
C SER A 500 43.98 7.68 -7.73
N PRO A 501 44.95 8.55 -7.37
CA PRO A 501 45.85 8.35 -6.23
C PRO A 501 45.13 8.12 -4.89
N ILE A 502 45.92 7.76 -3.86
CA ILE A 502 45.46 7.68 -2.48
C ILE A 502 45.61 9.06 -1.82
N PHE A 503 44.56 9.60 -1.25
CA PHE A 503 44.45 10.91 -0.61
C PHE A 503 44.28 10.78 0.90
N ASP A 504 44.88 11.73 1.62
CA ASP A 504 44.79 11.87 3.07
C ASP A 504 43.70 12.87 3.48
N PHE A 505 42.57 12.36 3.99
CA PHE A 505 41.43 13.11 4.54
C PHE A 505 41.47 13.16 6.09
N SER A 506 42.62 12.93 6.72
CA SER A 506 42.72 12.85 8.19
C SER A 506 42.41 14.16 8.92
N ASP A 507 42.44 15.31 8.24
CA ASP A 507 41.99 16.58 8.80
C ASP A 507 40.45 16.67 8.81
N ASP A 508 39.88 16.38 9.98
CA ASP A 508 38.43 16.44 10.26
C ASP A 508 37.91 17.86 10.48
N THR A 509 38.79 18.88 10.45
CA THR A 509 38.42 20.28 10.62
C THR A 509 38.08 20.99 9.31
N LYS A 510 38.10 20.26 8.19
CA LYS A 510 37.91 20.80 6.84
C LYS A 510 36.78 20.08 6.13
N ASN A 511 35.91 20.86 5.49
CA ASN A 511 35.06 20.33 4.45
C ASN A 511 35.88 20.07 3.19
N HIS A 512 35.57 18.98 2.48
CA HIS A 512 36.26 18.58 1.25
C HIS A 512 35.27 18.46 0.10
N GLU A 513 35.69 18.92 -1.07
CA GLU A 513 34.95 18.85 -2.32
C GLU A 513 35.80 18.16 -3.38
N LEU A 514 35.21 17.18 -4.09
CA LEU A 514 35.78 16.59 -5.29
C LEU A 514 35.15 17.28 -6.50
N SER A 515 35.99 17.75 -7.42
CA SER A 515 35.55 18.32 -8.71
C SER A 515 36.28 17.67 -9.87
N PHE A 516 35.59 17.49 -10.99
CA PHE A 516 36.18 17.12 -12.27
C PHE A 516 35.28 17.57 -13.41
N LYS A 517 35.84 17.68 -14.61
CA LYS A 517 35.09 18.00 -15.82
C LYS A 517 35.00 16.79 -16.73
N PHE A 518 33.89 16.70 -17.45
CA PHE A 518 33.66 15.61 -18.36
C PHE A 518 32.97 16.04 -19.65
N LEU A 519 33.21 15.26 -20.69
CA LEU A 519 32.54 15.32 -21.98
C LEU A 519 32.11 13.93 -22.40
N MET A 520 30.96 13.85 -23.08
CA MET A 520 30.44 12.62 -23.65
C MET A 520 29.74 12.91 -24.98
N GLU A 521 29.91 12.02 -25.95
CA GLU A 521 29.23 12.12 -27.24
C GLU A 521 27.99 11.22 -27.29
N ASN A 522 26.85 11.83 -27.65
CA ASN A 522 25.57 11.15 -27.91
C ASN A 522 25.18 11.35 -29.39
N ALA A 523 25.79 10.62 -30.33
CA ALA A 523 25.44 10.82 -31.74
C ALA A 523 24.01 10.32 -32.08
N PHE A 524 23.17 11.22 -32.62
CA PHE A 524 21.83 10.91 -33.15
C PHE A 524 21.71 11.23 -34.66
N THR A 525 21.08 10.30 -35.40
CA THR A 525 20.43 10.34 -36.76
C THR A 525 21.31 10.23 -38.02
N GLU A 526 20.94 9.55 -39.14
CA GLU A 526 20.02 8.44 -39.49
C GLU A 526 20.32 7.96 -40.94
N ALA A 527 20.02 6.70 -41.26
CA ALA A 527 19.58 6.29 -42.61
C ALA A 527 18.72 5.00 -42.59
N ASN A 528 18.85 4.14 -41.57
CA ASN A 528 18.33 2.77 -41.62
C ASN A 528 17.45 2.35 -40.41
N GLY A 529 17.07 3.25 -39.50
CA GLY A 529 16.08 2.96 -38.44
C GLY A 529 16.48 1.92 -37.38
N LEU A 530 17.77 1.80 -37.04
CA LEU A 530 18.25 1.09 -35.84
C LEU A 530 18.97 2.09 -34.93
N PHE A 531 18.58 2.14 -33.67
CA PHE A 531 18.99 3.14 -32.68
C PHE A 531 20.36 2.85 -32.01
N SER A 532 20.98 3.94 -31.54
CA SER A 532 21.94 4.11 -30.43
C SER A 532 23.40 3.66 -30.62
N SER A 533 24.32 4.63 -30.68
CA SER A 533 25.77 4.47 -30.54
C SER A 533 26.27 5.32 -29.37
N GLY A 534 25.69 5.13 -28.18
CA GLY A 534 26.12 5.78 -26.94
C GLY A 534 26.61 4.74 -25.92
N PRO A 535 27.49 5.12 -24.96
CA PRO A 535 27.89 4.23 -23.89
C PRO A 535 26.69 3.71 -23.07
N PHE A 536 26.85 2.60 -22.35
CA PHE A 536 25.74 1.97 -21.59
C PHE A 536 25.74 2.29 -20.08
N GLY A 537 26.86 2.74 -19.53
CA GLY A 537 26.92 3.19 -18.14
C GLY A 537 28.25 3.84 -17.77
N PHE A 538 28.18 4.83 -16.88
CA PHE A 538 29.32 5.49 -16.24
C PHE A 538 29.06 5.58 -14.73
N GLN A 539 30.09 5.48 -13.89
CA GLN A 539 29.98 5.64 -12.44
C GLN A 539 31.22 6.31 -11.85
N VAL A 540 31.03 7.05 -10.77
CA VAL A 540 32.11 7.50 -9.89
C VAL A 540 32.00 6.71 -8.59
N GLN A 541 33.13 6.21 -8.08
CA GLN A 541 33.17 5.40 -6.87
C GLN A 541 34.35 5.82 -5.99
N PHE A 542 34.29 5.54 -4.69
CA PHE A 542 35.36 5.79 -3.73
C PHE A 542 35.70 4.53 -2.92
N SER A 543 36.87 4.54 -2.29
CA SER A 543 37.35 3.48 -1.40
C SER A 543 38.04 4.10 -0.19
N LEU A 544 37.87 3.46 0.97
CA LEU A 544 38.51 3.83 2.25
C LEU A 544 39.63 2.87 2.67
N ASN A 545 39.89 1.83 1.87
CA ASN A 545 40.73 0.70 2.24
C ASN A 545 41.66 0.27 1.11
N GLU A 546 42.23 1.26 0.40
CA GLU A 546 43.16 1.02 -0.70
C GLU A 546 42.51 0.14 -1.79
N GLY A 547 41.29 0.51 -2.21
CA GLY A 547 40.55 -0.16 -3.27
C GLY A 547 39.99 -1.54 -2.94
N GLN A 548 40.17 -2.08 -1.71
CA GLN A 548 39.68 -3.41 -1.35
C GLN A 548 38.17 -3.52 -1.55
N SER A 549 37.42 -2.53 -1.09
CA SER A 549 36.01 -2.32 -1.39
C SER A 549 35.79 -0.97 -2.06
N TRP A 550 34.73 -0.87 -2.85
CA TRP A 550 34.33 0.34 -3.55
C TRP A 550 32.87 0.64 -3.29
N GLU A 551 32.60 1.88 -2.96
CA GLU A 551 31.26 2.42 -2.75
C GLU A 551 30.96 3.43 -3.86
N ILE A 552 29.71 3.48 -4.32
CA ILE A 552 29.31 4.43 -5.35
C ILE A 552 29.31 5.84 -4.74
N LEU A 553 29.99 6.77 -5.40
CA LEU A 553 30.00 8.17 -5.00
C LEU A 553 28.75 8.86 -5.56
N GLY A 554 27.72 8.87 -4.72
CA GLY A 554 26.41 9.47 -4.97
C GLY A 554 25.41 8.55 -5.67
N GLU A 555 24.15 8.57 -5.22
CA GLU A 555 23.03 7.93 -5.90
C GLU A 555 22.43 8.85 -6.96
N ALA A 556 21.57 8.30 -7.84
CA ALA A 556 20.73 9.11 -8.69
C ALA A 556 19.86 10.01 -7.80
N ASN A 557 20.21 11.30 -7.71
CA ASN A 557 19.53 12.32 -6.91
C ASN A 557 19.82 12.28 -5.38
N ASP A 558 21.10 12.29 -4.99
CA ASP A 558 21.51 12.28 -3.57
C ASP A 558 21.55 13.67 -2.88
N GLN A 559 21.15 14.74 -3.57
CA GLN A 559 21.13 16.13 -3.07
C GLN A 559 22.50 16.69 -2.61
N ARG A 560 23.63 16.04 -2.94
CA ARG A 560 24.97 16.38 -2.42
C ARG A 560 25.85 17.25 -3.33
N GLY A 561 25.34 17.74 -4.46
CA GLY A 561 26.07 18.64 -5.36
C GLY A 561 25.56 18.68 -6.80
N VAL A 562 26.37 19.27 -7.71
CA VAL A 562 26.14 19.20 -9.16
C VAL A 562 26.71 17.87 -9.64
N ASN A 563 25.87 16.84 -9.69
CA ASN A 563 26.27 15.50 -10.07
C ASN A 563 26.38 15.38 -11.61
N TRP A 564 27.10 14.34 -12.08
CA TRP A 564 27.17 14.05 -13.53
C TRP A 564 25.82 13.55 -14.12
N TYR A 565 24.82 13.30 -13.27
CA TYR A 565 23.49 12.77 -13.60
C TYR A 565 22.38 13.63 -12.96
N ASN A 566 21.33 13.98 -13.72
CA ASN A 566 20.17 14.75 -13.25
C ASN A 566 18.89 14.09 -13.82
N VAL A 567 17.93 13.77 -12.95
CA VAL A 567 16.63 13.19 -13.36
C VAL A 567 15.64 14.35 -13.45
N GLU A 568 15.29 14.79 -14.66
CA GLU A 568 14.01 15.47 -14.83
C GLU A 568 12.92 14.38 -14.86
N GLU A 569 11.91 14.51 -13.99
CA GLU A 569 10.82 13.53 -13.76
C GLU A 569 10.05 13.12 -15.03
N SER A 570 10.15 13.90 -16.11
CA SER A 570 9.30 13.74 -17.30
C SER A 570 9.74 12.68 -18.32
N ASN A 571 10.81 11.91 -18.10
CA ASN A 571 11.23 10.89 -19.07
C ASN A 571 11.52 9.50 -18.47
N PRO A 572 10.49 8.66 -18.27
CA PRO A 572 10.61 7.33 -17.65
C PRO A 572 11.21 6.25 -18.58
N SER A 573 11.91 6.64 -19.65
CA SER A 573 12.36 5.68 -20.69
C SER A 573 13.79 5.19 -20.51
N VAL A 574 14.50 5.56 -19.43
CA VAL A 574 15.88 5.13 -19.18
C VAL A 574 16.02 4.71 -17.71
N PHE A 575 15.43 3.56 -17.36
CA PHE A 575 15.56 3.00 -16.02
C PHE A 575 16.93 2.35 -15.78
N PRO A 576 17.42 2.40 -14.53
CA PRO A 576 18.58 1.64 -14.06
C PRO A 576 18.19 0.17 -13.91
N VAL A 577 18.95 -0.72 -14.56
CA VAL A 577 19.09 -2.10 -14.05
C VAL A 577 20.17 -2.01 -12.98
N GLU A 578 19.95 -2.61 -11.79
CA GLU A 578 20.86 -2.63 -10.63
C GLU A 578 22.32 -2.32 -11.01
N GLY A 579 22.78 -1.10 -10.72
CA GLY A 579 24.17 -0.69 -10.93
C GLY A 579 24.55 -0.11 -12.31
N ASN A 580 23.63 0.43 -13.11
CA ASN A 580 23.96 1.29 -14.25
C ASN A 580 23.02 2.50 -14.33
N ALA A 581 23.58 3.72 -14.43
CA ALA A 581 22.81 4.97 -14.55
C ALA A 581 22.88 5.54 -16.00
N GLY A 582 21.73 6.03 -16.49
CA GLY A 582 21.50 6.61 -17.83
C GLY A 582 21.82 8.11 -17.93
N TRP A 583 21.48 8.78 -19.04
CA TRP A 583 22.21 9.97 -19.54
C TRP A 583 21.48 11.33 -19.46
N ILE A 584 22.25 12.43 -19.29
CA ILE A 584 21.81 13.82 -19.56
C ILE A 584 22.02 14.17 -21.04
N GLN A 585 21.07 14.91 -21.61
CA GLN A 585 21.14 15.50 -22.95
C GLN A 585 22.06 16.73 -22.95
N GLN A 586 23.03 16.78 -23.86
CA GLN A 586 23.97 17.90 -23.97
C GLN A 586 23.30 19.16 -24.55
N THR A 587 23.59 20.34 -23.99
CA THR A 587 23.25 21.62 -24.61
C THR A 587 24.23 21.89 -25.76
N ILE A 588 23.73 21.80 -27.00
CA ILE A 588 24.48 22.16 -28.20
C ILE A 588 24.42 23.69 -28.33
N GLU A 589 25.54 24.40 -28.11
CA GLU A 589 25.68 25.76 -28.64
C GLU A 589 26.13 25.67 -30.09
N VAL A 590 25.29 26.13 -31.02
CA VAL A 590 25.68 26.36 -32.42
C VAL A 590 26.11 27.81 -32.53
N ILE A 591 27.42 28.05 -32.56
CA ILE A 591 27.99 29.37 -32.85
C ILE A 591 28.55 29.32 -34.28
N ASP A 592 28.07 30.21 -35.15
CA ASP A 592 28.55 30.36 -36.55
C ASP A 592 28.51 29.09 -37.42
N GLY A 593 27.64 28.13 -37.12
CA GLY A 593 27.46 26.91 -37.91
C GLY A 593 28.44 25.79 -37.63
N ASP A 594 29.25 25.91 -36.58
CA ASP A 594 30.04 24.81 -36.00
C ASP A 594 29.37 24.32 -34.71
N THR A 595 29.26 23.01 -34.54
CA THR A 595 28.76 22.40 -33.30
C THR A 595 29.90 22.32 -32.29
N THR A 596 29.82 23.08 -31.20
CA THR A 596 30.81 23.05 -30.12
C THR A 596 30.26 22.31 -28.90
N PHE A 597 31.01 21.31 -28.44
CA PHE A 597 30.72 20.54 -27.23
C PHE A 597 31.31 21.28 -26.03
N VAL A 598 30.48 21.65 -25.05
CA VAL A 598 30.91 22.35 -23.82
C VAL A 598 31.08 21.32 -22.69
N PRO A 599 32.26 21.24 -22.04
CA PRO A 599 32.47 20.37 -20.88
C PRO A 599 31.55 20.72 -19.71
N ILE A 600 31.01 19.71 -19.04
CA ILE A 600 30.20 19.86 -17.82
C ILE A 600 31.12 19.67 -16.61
N GLU A 601 30.97 20.53 -15.60
CA GLU A 601 31.69 20.43 -14.33
C GLU A 601 30.82 19.68 -13.31
N ALA A 602 31.35 18.57 -12.78
CA ALA A 602 30.74 17.81 -11.70
C ALA A 602 31.42 18.15 -10.36
N LYS A 603 30.63 18.30 -9.28
CA LYS A 603 31.09 18.64 -7.93
C LYS A 603 30.40 17.78 -6.88
N TYR A 604 31.19 17.14 -6.03
CA TYR A 604 30.76 16.25 -4.96
C TYR A 604 31.23 16.76 -3.59
N ASN A 605 30.31 16.93 -2.64
CA ASN A 605 30.69 17.07 -1.24
C ASN A 605 31.17 15.71 -0.70
N VAL A 606 32.47 15.62 -0.42
CA VAL A 606 33.13 14.40 0.07
C VAL A 606 33.60 14.54 1.51
N SER A 607 33.05 15.50 2.25
CA SER A 607 33.41 15.77 3.66
C SER A 607 33.08 14.59 4.59
N PHE A 608 32.18 13.70 4.19
CA PHE A 608 31.90 12.46 4.92
C PHE A 608 33.08 11.48 4.95
N LEU A 609 34.09 11.68 4.10
CA LEU A 609 35.32 10.89 4.05
C LEU A 609 36.37 11.39 5.07
N THR A 610 36.10 12.48 5.79
CA THR A 610 37.00 13.01 6.83
C THR A 610 37.36 11.96 7.89
N GLY A 611 38.59 12.05 8.40
CA GLY A 611 39.15 11.09 9.37
C GLY A 611 39.79 9.85 8.74
N ASN A 612 39.78 9.71 7.41
CA ASN A 612 40.41 8.59 6.70
C ASN A 612 41.72 9.04 6.01
N ASP A 613 42.80 8.27 6.14
CA ASP A 613 44.11 8.59 5.54
C ASP A 613 44.38 7.83 4.22
N LYS A 614 43.40 7.05 3.75
CA LYS A 614 43.53 6.09 2.64
C LYS A 614 42.36 6.16 1.66
N VAL A 615 42.00 7.36 1.23
CA VAL A 615 40.85 7.58 0.36
C VAL A 615 41.27 7.62 -1.10
N ASN A 616 40.67 6.83 -1.99
CA ASN A 616 40.91 6.95 -3.43
C ASN A 616 39.60 6.80 -4.22
N PHE A 617 39.58 7.33 -5.44
CA PHE A 617 38.40 7.41 -6.30
C PHE A 617 38.61 6.60 -7.59
N ARG A 618 37.53 6.22 -8.26
CA ARG A 618 37.60 5.66 -9.61
C ARG A 618 36.40 6.05 -10.47
N PHE A 619 36.65 6.14 -11.78
CA PHE A 619 35.66 6.33 -12.83
C PHE A 619 35.46 5.01 -13.57
N VAL A 620 34.27 4.42 -13.47
CA VAL A 620 33.94 3.12 -14.07
C VAL A 620 33.13 3.34 -15.34
N PHE A 621 33.58 2.73 -16.43
CA PHE A 621 32.94 2.78 -17.72
C PHE A 621 32.49 1.38 -18.16
N PHE A 622 31.25 1.28 -18.65
CA PHE A 622 30.61 0.03 -19.07
C PHE A 622 30.23 0.05 -20.55
N ALA A 623 30.66 -0.98 -21.29
CA ALA A 623 30.34 -1.17 -22.71
C ALA A 623 29.69 -2.55 -22.93
N ARG A 624 28.46 -2.60 -23.46
CA ARG A 624 27.80 -3.87 -23.78
C ARG A 624 28.35 -4.50 -25.05
N GLN A 625 28.28 -5.82 -25.10
CA GLN A 625 28.73 -6.63 -26.24
C GLN A 625 28.04 -6.26 -27.56
N ASP A 626 26.71 -6.10 -27.56
CA ASP A 626 25.92 -5.88 -28.75
C ASP A 626 26.27 -4.56 -29.47
N PHE A 627 26.71 -3.54 -28.72
CA PHE A 627 27.20 -2.28 -29.27
C PHE A 627 28.66 -2.34 -29.72
N ILE A 628 29.51 -3.10 -29.03
CA ILE A 628 30.89 -3.35 -29.46
C ILE A 628 30.91 -4.02 -30.85
N GLU A 629 29.99 -4.96 -31.10
CA GLU A 629 29.85 -5.63 -32.40
C GLU A 629 29.29 -4.74 -33.50
N ALA A 630 28.47 -3.74 -33.16
CA ALA A 630 27.91 -2.77 -34.11
C ALA A 630 28.91 -1.69 -34.55
N GLY A 631 29.98 -1.48 -33.77
CA GLY A 631 30.99 -0.44 -33.96
C GLY A 631 30.58 0.88 -33.31
N TYR A 632 31.51 1.50 -32.57
CA TYR A 632 31.39 2.87 -32.10
C TYR A 632 32.05 3.82 -33.10
N GLU A 633 31.38 4.91 -33.47
CA GLU A 633 31.94 5.93 -34.39
C GLU A 633 32.66 7.08 -33.65
N ALA A 634 32.79 6.99 -32.32
CA ALA A 634 33.09 8.12 -31.42
C ALA A 634 33.84 7.69 -30.15
N ASP A 635 34.64 8.59 -29.55
CA ASP A 635 35.18 8.42 -28.18
C ASP A 635 34.02 8.56 -27.17
N GLY A 636 33.87 7.61 -26.24
CA GLY A 636 32.70 7.53 -25.35
C GLY A 636 32.65 8.62 -24.28
N VAL A 637 33.62 8.65 -23.38
CA VAL A 637 33.72 9.62 -22.27
C VAL A 637 35.14 10.16 -22.19
N LEU A 638 35.25 11.46 -21.91
CA LEU A 638 36.48 12.18 -21.60
C LEU A 638 36.38 12.75 -20.18
N ILE A 639 37.44 12.60 -19.39
CA ILE A 639 37.59 13.16 -18.04
C ILE A 639 38.81 14.06 -18.01
N ASP A 640 38.67 15.20 -17.35
CA ASP A 640 39.70 16.23 -17.19
C ASP A 640 39.50 17.00 -15.87
N ASP A 641 40.48 17.82 -15.49
CA ASP A 641 40.40 18.74 -14.36
C ASP A 641 40.05 18.10 -12.99
N PHE A 642 40.62 16.93 -12.67
CA PHE A 642 40.38 16.27 -11.36
C PHE A 642 41.03 17.03 -10.20
N GLU A 643 40.23 17.49 -9.24
CA GLU A 643 40.69 18.25 -8.08
C GLU A 643 39.95 17.80 -6.80
N ILE A 644 40.67 17.80 -5.68
CA ILE A 644 40.08 17.71 -4.34
C ILE A 644 40.51 18.96 -3.56
N SER A 645 39.52 19.77 -3.21
CA SER A 645 39.72 21.06 -2.54
C SER A 645 38.99 21.12 -1.19
N THR A 646 39.27 22.14 -0.40
CA THR A 646 38.51 22.45 0.83
C THR A 646 37.54 23.60 0.56
N SER A 647 36.26 23.48 0.93
CA SER A 647 35.21 24.46 0.60
C SER A 647 34.56 25.14 1.81
N THR A 648 34.12 26.39 1.64
CA THR A 648 33.27 27.12 2.60
C THR A 648 31.79 26.83 2.32
N PRO A 649 30.90 26.84 3.33
CA PRO A 649 29.48 26.54 3.13
C PRO A 649 28.79 27.60 2.26
N THR A 650 27.79 27.20 1.46
CA THR A 650 26.94 28.10 0.64
C THR A 650 25.46 27.78 0.86
N ALA A 651 24.67 28.72 1.40
CA ALA A 651 23.28 28.56 1.82
C ALA A 651 22.26 28.69 0.65
N ASP A 652 21.34 27.73 0.51
CA ASP A 652 20.14 27.81 -0.35
C ASP A 652 19.06 26.78 0.02
N PHE A 653 17.79 27.05 -0.30
CA PHE A 653 16.64 26.19 0.02
C PHE A 653 15.40 26.47 -0.84
N ILE A 654 14.39 25.59 -0.86
CA ILE A 654 13.07 25.81 -1.48
C ILE A 654 11.92 25.48 -0.49
N SER A 655 10.69 25.89 -0.82
CA SER A 655 9.46 25.44 -0.16
C SER A 655 8.70 24.54 -1.12
N THR A 656 8.23 23.38 -0.67
CA THR A 656 7.52 22.40 -1.52
C THR A 656 6.00 22.48 -1.40
N SER A 657 5.48 23.36 -0.52
CA SER A 657 4.04 23.59 -0.40
C SER A 657 3.46 24.29 -1.63
N GLU A 658 2.45 23.67 -2.24
CA GLU A 658 1.66 24.23 -3.34
C GLU A 658 0.29 24.71 -2.85
N GLY A 659 -0.32 25.70 -3.51
CA GLY A 659 -1.68 26.17 -3.21
C GLY A 659 -1.76 27.34 -2.22
N LEU A 660 -2.94 27.54 -1.63
CA LEU A 660 -3.19 28.57 -0.62
C LEU A 660 -2.83 28.02 0.76
N LEU A 661 -2.29 28.88 1.62
CA LEU A 661 -1.97 28.53 3.00
C LEU A 661 -2.84 29.34 3.96
N TYR A 662 -3.36 28.67 4.98
CA TYR A 662 -4.16 29.25 6.06
C TYR A 662 -3.51 28.97 7.43
N PRO A 663 -3.90 29.70 8.49
CA PRO A 663 -3.41 29.45 9.82
C PRO A 663 -3.64 27.99 10.23
N GLY A 664 -2.56 27.34 10.66
CA GLY A 664 -2.54 25.93 11.04
C GLY A 664 -2.07 24.96 9.96
N ASP A 665 -1.89 25.41 8.71
CA ASP A 665 -1.39 24.55 7.64
C ASP A 665 0.12 24.28 7.80
N GLU A 666 0.55 23.05 7.44
CA GLU A 666 1.95 22.64 7.51
C GLU A 666 2.69 23.00 6.22
N VAL A 667 3.78 23.75 6.37
CA VAL A 667 4.69 24.13 5.28
C VAL A 667 5.96 23.30 5.35
N GLN A 668 6.39 22.75 4.22
CA GLN A 668 7.58 21.92 4.10
C GLN A 668 8.71 22.67 3.39
N PHE A 669 9.92 22.61 3.98
CA PHE A 669 11.13 23.22 3.42
C PHE A 669 12.16 22.17 3.04
N GLU A 670 12.77 22.37 1.88
CA GLU A 670 13.82 21.49 1.35
C GLU A 670 15.13 22.25 1.21
N TYR A 671 16.18 21.66 1.76
CA TYR A 671 17.55 22.14 1.74
C TYR A 671 18.21 21.83 0.39
N ILE A 672 18.81 22.85 -0.24
CA ILE A 672 19.62 22.71 -1.46
C ILE A 672 20.98 23.41 -1.33
N SER A 673 21.44 23.60 -0.08
CA SER A 673 22.73 24.27 0.21
C SER A 673 23.92 23.31 0.08
N THR A 674 25.15 23.82 0.14
CA THR A 674 26.38 23.00 0.15
C THR A 674 27.26 23.26 1.37
N GLY A 675 27.97 22.23 1.83
CA GLY A 675 29.03 22.37 2.84
C GLY A 675 28.58 22.65 4.29
N ALA A 676 27.29 22.51 4.62
CA ALA A 676 26.77 22.72 5.98
C ALA A 676 27.08 21.52 6.91
N THR A 677 27.33 21.81 8.19
CA THR A 677 27.37 20.80 9.29
C THR A 677 26.35 21.08 10.39
N ALA A 678 25.74 22.26 10.36
CA ALA A 678 24.66 22.67 11.25
C ALA A 678 23.75 23.66 10.51
N PHE A 679 22.46 23.62 10.86
CA PHE A 679 21.38 24.39 10.24
C PHE A 679 20.68 25.22 11.32
N GLU A 680 20.32 26.45 10.97
CA GLU A 680 19.50 27.33 11.78
C GLU A 680 18.50 28.03 10.86
N TRP A 681 17.25 27.61 10.98
CA TRP A 681 16.11 28.19 10.28
C TRP A 681 15.46 29.25 11.16
N ASP A 682 15.10 30.37 10.56
CA ASP A 682 14.17 31.36 11.11
C ASP A 682 13.02 31.51 10.10
N PHE A 683 11.81 31.17 10.54
CA PHE A 683 10.63 31.17 9.68
C PHE A 683 9.98 32.55 9.58
N GLY A 684 10.54 33.58 10.20
CA GLY A 684 10.04 34.96 10.13
C GLY A 684 8.86 35.25 11.08
N ASP A 685 8.33 34.25 11.77
CA ASP A 685 7.28 34.37 12.80
C ASP A 685 7.82 34.32 14.24
N GLY A 686 9.14 34.28 14.39
CA GLY A 686 9.84 34.15 15.68
C GLY A 686 10.10 32.71 16.13
N ASN A 687 9.66 31.71 15.36
CA ASN A 687 10.02 30.30 15.55
C ASN A 687 11.24 29.91 14.70
N THR A 688 11.98 28.92 15.18
CA THR A 688 13.24 28.47 14.57
C THR A 688 13.34 26.96 14.54
N SER A 689 14.16 26.42 13.63
CA SER A 689 14.47 24.98 13.59
C SER A 689 15.96 24.73 13.34
N THR A 690 16.44 23.55 13.74
CA THR A 690 17.81 23.08 13.46
C THR A 690 17.85 21.80 12.64
N LEU A 691 16.70 21.36 12.12
CA LEU A 691 16.61 20.22 11.21
C LEU A 691 17.06 20.63 9.81
N GLU A 692 17.59 19.68 9.04
CA GLU A 692 18.03 19.92 7.65
C GLU A 692 16.84 20.27 6.74
N ASN A 693 15.78 19.46 6.79
CA ASN A 693 14.52 19.68 6.06
C ASN A 693 13.35 19.79 7.06
N PRO A 694 13.06 20.99 7.62
CA PRO A 694 12.02 21.15 8.62
C PRO A 694 10.62 21.26 8.00
N THR A 695 9.60 20.89 8.80
CA THR A 695 8.22 21.36 8.60
C THR A 695 7.91 22.47 9.60
N HIS A 696 7.04 23.41 9.23
CA HIS A 696 6.64 24.52 10.10
C HIS A 696 5.16 24.88 9.91
N VAL A 697 4.49 25.27 10.98
CA VAL A 697 3.08 25.68 10.98
C VAL A 697 2.97 27.14 11.41
N TYR A 698 2.39 27.96 10.55
CA TYR A 698 2.14 29.38 10.84
C TYR A 698 0.78 29.54 11.53
N SER A 699 0.79 30.17 12.71
CA SER A 699 -0.42 30.33 13.54
C SER A 699 -1.20 31.62 13.26
N GLU A 700 -0.61 32.57 12.54
CA GLU A 700 -1.22 33.83 12.17
C GLU A 700 -1.07 34.05 10.65
N GLY A 701 -2.02 34.77 10.04
CA GLY A 701 -1.91 35.18 8.64
C GLY A 701 -0.85 36.28 8.46
N GLY A 702 -0.18 36.29 7.31
CA GLY A 702 0.89 37.23 7.00
C GLY A 702 1.83 36.74 5.90
N ALA A 703 2.77 37.59 5.51
CA ALA A 703 3.89 37.24 4.64
C ALA A 703 5.16 37.06 5.47
N TYR A 704 5.84 35.94 5.28
CA TYR A 704 6.98 35.53 6.10
C TYR A 704 8.26 35.42 5.26
N ASP A 705 9.30 36.11 5.71
CA ASP A 705 10.66 35.97 5.20
C ASP A 705 11.29 34.74 5.85
N VAL A 706 11.70 33.77 5.04
CA VAL A 706 12.35 32.56 5.56
C VAL A 706 13.86 32.72 5.42
N THR A 707 14.57 32.48 6.52
CA THR A 707 16.03 32.57 6.59
C THR A 707 16.62 31.22 6.96
N LEU A 708 17.59 30.76 6.17
CA LEU A 708 18.42 29.61 6.49
C LEU A 708 19.86 30.10 6.71
N THR A 709 20.38 29.91 7.92
CA THR A 709 21.80 30.06 8.24
C THR A 709 22.42 28.68 8.38
N ILE A 710 23.51 28.45 7.65
CA ILE A 710 24.28 27.22 7.74
C ILE A 710 25.67 27.51 8.30
N THR A 711 26.16 26.58 9.12
CA THR A 711 27.48 26.67 9.74
C THR A 711 28.33 25.45 9.41
N SER A 712 29.61 25.70 9.16
CA SER A 712 30.66 24.68 9.10
C SER A 712 31.89 25.12 9.90
N PRO A 713 32.86 24.22 10.15
CA PRO A 713 34.15 24.58 10.73
C PRO A 713 34.91 25.68 9.96
N ASP A 714 34.64 25.83 8.66
CA ASP A 714 35.30 26.77 7.75
C ASP A 714 34.57 28.12 7.62
N GLY A 715 33.35 28.25 8.15
CA GLY A 715 32.61 29.51 8.13
C GLY A 715 31.10 29.36 8.27
N THR A 716 30.37 30.46 8.05
CA THR A 716 28.90 30.50 8.07
C THR A 716 28.41 31.20 6.81
N ASP A 717 27.31 30.73 6.24
CA ASP A 717 26.60 31.43 5.17
C ASP A 717 25.10 31.49 5.46
N THR A 718 24.42 32.51 4.94
CA THR A 718 23.00 32.79 5.23
C THR A 718 22.25 33.13 3.95
N LYS A 719 21.12 32.45 3.73
CA LYS A 719 20.17 32.72 2.65
C LYS A 719 18.86 33.25 3.24
N ILE A 720 18.34 34.32 2.66
CA ILE A 720 17.01 34.89 2.98
C ILE A 720 16.16 34.86 1.71
N LYS A 721 14.94 34.33 1.81
CA LYS A 721 13.91 34.43 0.76
C LYS A 721 12.77 35.28 1.29
N GLU A 722 12.67 36.51 0.78
CA GLU A 722 11.69 37.51 1.20
C GLU A 722 10.27 37.10 0.76
N SER A 723 9.29 37.21 1.67
CA SER A 723 7.88 36.91 1.46
C SER A 723 7.63 35.57 0.77
N LEU A 724 8.46 34.57 1.08
CA LEU A 724 8.40 33.25 0.47
C LEU A 724 7.08 32.55 0.79
N ILE A 725 6.62 32.69 2.03
CA ILE A 725 5.38 32.08 2.51
C ILE A 725 4.34 33.17 2.75
N LYS A 726 3.14 32.97 2.18
CA LYS A 726 1.99 33.86 2.39
C LYS A 726 0.81 33.06 2.94
N VAL A 727 0.41 33.40 4.15
CA VAL A 727 -0.69 32.75 4.89
C VAL A 727 -1.88 33.70 4.95
N ILE A 728 -3.04 33.28 4.47
CA ILE A 728 -4.26 34.08 4.41
C ILE A 728 -4.91 34.16 5.80
N PRO A 729 -5.14 35.36 6.37
CA PRO A 729 -5.68 35.48 7.73
C PRO A 729 -7.15 35.05 7.85
N THR A 730 -7.56 34.76 9.09
CA THR A 730 -8.96 34.56 9.47
C THR A 730 -9.54 35.84 10.08
N ARG A 731 -10.74 36.23 9.67
CA ARG A 731 -11.48 37.43 10.10
C ARG A 731 -12.85 37.07 10.67
N GLN A 732 -13.37 37.92 11.55
CA GLN A 732 -14.68 37.75 12.20
C GLN A 732 -15.74 38.60 11.49
N ILE A 733 -17.00 38.16 11.53
CA ILE A 733 -18.15 38.88 10.94
C ILE A 733 -18.81 39.74 12.03
N PRO A 734 -19.13 41.03 11.79
CA PRO A 734 -19.00 41.76 10.53
C PRO A 734 -17.55 42.16 10.22
N TYR A 735 -17.19 42.11 8.94
CA TYR A 735 -15.95 42.65 8.40
C TYR A 735 -16.25 43.94 7.67
N ALA A 736 -15.87 45.07 8.25
CA ALA A 736 -16.15 46.39 7.69
C ALA A 736 -14.93 46.95 6.94
N ILE A 737 -15.14 48.06 6.22
CA ILE A 737 -14.07 48.82 5.53
C ILE A 737 -12.92 49.15 6.49
N GLU A 738 -13.21 49.51 7.74
CA GLU A 738 -12.22 49.79 8.78
C GLU A 738 -11.39 48.59 9.25
N ASP A 739 -11.85 47.35 9.01
CA ASP A 739 -11.20 46.11 9.47
C ASP A 739 -10.18 45.54 8.45
N GLY A 740 -9.95 46.28 7.36
CA GLY A 740 -9.08 45.86 6.26
C GLY A 740 -9.80 45.62 4.94
N GLY A 741 -11.13 45.77 4.91
CA GLY A 741 -11.93 45.72 3.68
C GLY A 741 -11.53 46.78 2.65
N ASN A 742 -10.92 47.88 3.13
CA ASN A 742 -10.25 48.88 2.32
C ASN A 742 -8.79 48.48 2.04
N LEU A 743 -8.45 48.28 0.76
CA LEU A 743 -7.12 47.85 0.34
C LEU A 743 -6.01 48.90 0.59
N GLU A 744 -6.38 50.14 0.87
CA GLU A 744 -5.43 51.20 1.27
C GLU A 744 -4.88 51.03 2.69
N VAL A 745 -5.57 50.26 3.54
CA VAL A 745 -5.27 50.14 4.96
C VAL A 745 -4.59 48.82 5.29
N ASN A 746 -5.04 47.71 4.68
CA ASN A 746 -4.55 46.38 5.01
C ASN A 746 -4.61 45.41 3.81
N ASN A 747 -3.83 45.72 2.78
CA ASN A 747 -3.69 44.90 1.57
C ASN A 747 -3.17 43.47 1.82
N ASP A 748 -2.51 43.23 2.95
CA ASP A 748 -1.92 41.93 3.30
C ASP A 748 -2.95 40.85 3.66
N ASP A 749 -4.20 41.26 3.91
CA ASP A 749 -5.32 40.37 4.19
C ASP A 749 -5.76 39.50 3.00
N PHE A 750 -5.33 39.88 1.80
CA PHE A 750 -5.77 39.28 0.55
C PHE A 750 -4.59 38.63 -0.16
N SER A 751 -4.85 37.54 -0.88
CA SER A 751 -3.84 36.86 -1.71
C SER A 751 -4.22 36.85 -3.17
N ILE A 752 -3.23 36.98 -4.06
CA ILE A 752 -3.42 36.91 -5.51
C ILE A 752 -2.64 35.71 -6.02
N VAL A 753 -3.29 34.88 -6.82
CA VAL A 753 -2.62 33.79 -7.56
C VAL A 753 -2.85 34.01 -9.05
N ASN A 754 -1.76 33.93 -9.81
CA ASN A 754 -1.74 34.07 -11.25
C ASN A 754 -1.19 32.79 -11.88
N LEU A 755 -2.04 31.99 -12.52
CA LEU A 755 -1.65 30.71 -13.11
C LEU A 755 -1.12 30.85 -14.56
N SER A 756 -1.08 32.06 -15.13
CA SER A 756 -0.88 32.26 -16.58
C SER A 756 -0.19 33.59 -16.96
N GLY A 757 0.52 34.23 -16.03
CA GLY A 757 1.42 35.36 -16.32
C GLY A 757 0.77 36.73 -16.55
N SER A 758 -0.55 36.82 -16.73
CA SER A 758 -1.31 38.09 -16.81
C SER A 758 -2.25 38.22 -15.61
N GLY A 759 -1.93 39.10 -14.65
CA GLY A 759 -2.52 39.02 -13.30
C GLY A 759 -3.02 40.34 -12.76
N PHE A 760 -4.03 40.25 -11.90
CA PHE A 760 -4.33 41.33 -10.95
C PHE A 760 -3.05 41.70 -10.20
N SER A 761 -2.82 42.99 -10.06
CA SER A 761 -1.78 43.54 -9.21
C SER A 761 -2.42 44.51 -8.25
N LEU A 762 -1.85 44.62 -7.06
CA LEU A 762 -2.16 45.74 -6.20
C LEU A 762 -1.47 46.98 -6.80
N GLY A 763 -2.23 48.03 -7.10
CA GLY A 763 -1.62 49.24 -7.65
C GLY A 763 -2.58 50.39 -7.87
N ALA A 764 -1.98 51.52 -8.27
CA ALA A 764 -2.70 52.76 -8.52
C ALA A 764 -3.65 52.61 -9.72
N SER A 765 -4.91 52.98 -9.52
CA SER A 765 -5.96 52.90 -10.54
C SER A 765 -5.81 53.91 -11.70
N THR A 766 -4.72 54.65 -11.79
CA THR A 766 -4.56 55.84 -12.66
C THR A 766 -4.15 55.53 -14.10
N ILE A 767 -4.47 54.34 -14.62
CA ILE A 767 -4.16 53.93 -16.00
C ILE A 767 -5.20 54.56 -16.96
N PRO A 768 -4.82 55.07 -18.15
CA PRO A 768 -5.78 55.61 -19.12
C PRO A 768 -6.85 54.56 -19.49
N GLY A 769 -8.14 54.92 -19.39
CA GLY A 769 -9.28 53.98 -19.41
C GLY A 769 -9.83 53.63 -18.02
N LYS A 770 -9.22 54.15 -16.93
CA LYS A 770 -9.58 53.89 -15.53
C LYS A 770 -9.62 55.13 -14.63
N GLU A 771 -9.81 56.33 -15.20
CA GLU A 771 -9.74 57.58 -14.43
C GLU A 771 -11.04 57.94 -13.68
N GLY A 772 -11.09 57.80 -12.35
CA GLY A 772 -12.21 58.34 -11.55
C GLY A 772 -12.30 57.88 -10.10
N THR A 773 -11.19 57.50 -9.45
CA THR A 773 -11.26 56.80 -8.17
C THR A 773 -11.47 57.72 -6.99
N ALA A 774 -12.42 57.34 -6.13
CA ALA A 774 -12.60 57.90 -4.80
C ALA A 774 -11.87 57.08 -3.71
N SER A 775 -11.17 55.98 -4.05
CA SER A 775 -10.53 55.11 -3.05
C SER A 775 -9.03 55.33 -2.78
N GLY A 776 -8.21 55.76 -3.75
CA GLY A 776 -6.80 56.13 -3.47
C GLY A 776 -5.76 55.54 -4.44
N ASP A 777 -4.64 55.06 -3.89
CA ASP A 777 -3.43 54.57 -4.58
C ASP A 777 -3.37 53.01 -4.70
N ASN A 778 -4.26 52.26 -4.04
CA ASN A 778 -4.29 50.79 -3.98
C ASN A 778 -5.69 50.21 -4.23
N ALA A 779 -5.88 49.62 -5.40
CA ALA A 779 -6.98 48.68 -5.68
C ALA A 779 -6.41 47.43 -6.35
N PHE A 780 -7.15 46.33 -6.35
CA PHE A 780 -6.81 45.19 -7.20
C PHE A 780 -7.14 45.56 -8.65
N VAL A 781 -6.10 45.77 -9.45
CA VAL A 781 -6.21 46.21 -10.84
C VAL A 781 -5.64 45.18 -11.80
N THR A 782 -6.35 44.94 -12.90
CA THR A 782 -5.81 44.21 -14.05
C THR A 782 -5.48 45.20 -15.18
N ALA A 783 -4.21 45.36 -15.56
CA ALA A 783 -3.79 46.32 -16.60
C ALA A 783 -3.79 45.65 -17.98
N ILE A 784 -4.54 46.20 -18.93
CA ILE A 784 -4.42 45.83 -20.35
C ILE A 784 -3.71 46.97 -21.05
N ALA A 785 -2.39 46.86 -21.13
CA ALA A 785 -1.57 47.67 -22.02
C ALA A 785 -0.51 46.75 -22.64
N ASP A 786 -0.72 46.43 -23.92
CA ASP A 786 0.16 45.78 -24.90
C ASP A 786 0.34 44.24 -24.89
N GLU A 787 -0.08 43.66 -26.03
CA GLU A 787 0.34 42.46 -26.78
C GLU A 787 0.61 41.08 -26.11
N GLU A 788 0.57 40.89 -24.79
CA GLU A 788 0.92 39.59 -24.15
C GLU A 788 -0.21 38.91 -23.34
N TYR A 789 -1.47 39.01 -23.78
CA TYR A 789 -2.55 38.24 -23.14
C TYR A 789 -2.74 36.89 -23.86
N GLU A 790 -2.47 35.78 -23.17
CA GLU A 790 -2.76 34.44 -23.69
C GLU A 790 -4.26 34.11 -23.53
N ASN A 791 -4.86 33.46 -24.55
CA ASN A 791 -6.24 32.99 -24.48
C ASN A 791 -6.47 32.09 -23.25
N ASN A 792 -7.54 32.35 -22.48
CA ASN A 792 -8.01 31.56 -21.32
C ASN A 792 -7.22 31.70 -20.00
N SER A 793 -6.56 32.82 -19.72
CA SER A 793 -5.95 33.03 -18.40
C SER A 793 -6.98 33.21 -17.28
N GLU A 794 -6.80 32.45 -16.20
CA GLU A 794 -7.57 32.55 -14.96
C GLU A 794 -6.73 33.27 -13.90
N ALA A 795 -7.26 34.38 -13.37
CA ALA A 795 -6.66 35.12 -12.26
C ALA A 795 -7.61 35.15 -11.07
N TYR A 796 -7.05 34.98 -9.86
CA TYR A 796 -7.80 34.81 -8.63
C TYR A 796 -7.39 35.83 -7.58
N VAL A 797 -8.38 36.48 -6.96
CA VAL A 797 -8.20 37.27 -5.74
C VAL A 797 -8.90 36.54 -4.60
N TYR A 798 -8.13 36.09 -3.62
CA TYR A 798 -8.61 35.43 -2.42
C TYR A 798 -8.79 36.43 -1.28
N THR A 799 -9.93 36.37 -0.64
CA THR A 799 -10.22 37.14 0.59
C THR A 799 -9.67 36.41 1.82
N PRO A 800 -9.66 37.06 3.00
CA PRO A 800 -9.59 36.33 4.27
C PRO A 800 -10.61 35.21 4.38
N GLU A 801 -10.34 34.24 5.26
CA GLU A 801 -11.37 33.33 5.76
C GLU A 801 -12.29 34.09 6.72
N PHE A 802 -13.59 33.89 6.62
CA PHE A 802 -14.56 34.48 7.53
C PHE A 802 -15.24 33.41 8.38
N ASP A 803 -15.38 33.69 9.67
CA ASP A 803 -16.07 32.79 10.61
C ASP A 803 -17.59 33.03 10.58
N PHE A 804 -18.33 32.05 10.04
CA PHE A 804 -19.78 32.09 9.87
C PHE A 804 -20.55 31.36 10.97
N GLN A 805 -19.95 31.04 12.12
CA GLN A 805 -20.60 30.23 13.17
C GLN A 805 -21.91 30.86 13.69
N GLY A 806 -22.09 32.17 13.54
CA GLY A 806 -23.36 32.84 13.82
C GLY A 806 -24.44 32.53 12.79
N ILE A 807 -25.70 32.47 13.23
CA ILE A 807 -26.87 32.39 12.33
C ILE A 807 -27.44 33.78 12.16
N GLY A 808 -27.66 34.22 10.93
CA GLY A 808 -28.10 35.58 10.69
C GLY A 808 -28.28 35.96 9.23
N ASN A 809 -28.75 37.18 9.02
CA ASN A 809 -28.77 37.76 7.69
C ASN A 809 -27.39 38.33 7.38
N TYR A 810 -26.69 37.71 6.43
CA TYR A 810 -25.35 38.09 6.02
C TYR A 810 -25.35 38.65 4.59
N GLU A 811 -24.59 39.70 4.35
CA GLU A 811 -24.40 40.29 3.01
C GLU A 811 -22.91 40.46 2.73
N PHE A 812 -22.43 39.80 1.67
CA PHE A 812 -21.09 39.98 1.13
C PHE A 812 -21.13 41.05 0.03
N SER A 813 -20.25 42.05 0.10
CA SER A 813 -20.19 43.13 -0.87
C SER A 813 -18.78 43.64 -1.16
N PHE A 814 -18.61 44.25 -2.32
CA PHE A 814 -17.40 44.97 -2.73
C PHE A 814 -17.74 46.00 -3.80
N GLU A 815 -16.82 46.91 -4.10
CA GLU A 815 -16.98 47.91 -5.15
C GLU A 815 -16.15 47.56 -6.39
N THR A 816 -16.74 47.73 -7.58
CA THR A 816 -16.08 47.50 -8.86
C THR A 816 -16.11 48.73 -9.75
N ASN A 817 -15.02 48.98 -10.47
CA ASN A 817 -14.97 49.92 -11.58
C ASN A 817 -14.34 49.22 -12.77
N TYR A 818 -15.03 49.19 -13.91
CA TYR A 818 -14.56 48.43 -15.06
C TYR A 818 -14.92 49.09 -16.39
N GLN A 819 -14.12 48.74 -17.39
CA GLN A 819 -14.37 48.95 -18.80
C GLN A 819 -14.14 47.60 -19.47
N PHE A 820 -15.17 47.00 -20.06
CA PHE A 820 -15.11 45.73 -20.77
C PHE A 820 -15.53 45.89 -22.22
N GLU A 821 -15.02 45.02 -23.10
CA GLU A 821 -15.48 44.96 -24.47
C GLU A 821 -16.90 44.40 -24.59
N ASP A 822 -17.57 44.69 -25.70
CA ASP A 822 -18.87 44.10 -25.99
C ASP A 822 -18.68 42.61 -26.33
N ASN A 823 -18.81 41.73 -25.32
CA ASN A 823 -19.46 40.40 -25.35
C ASN A 823 -18.74 39.25 -24.60
N TRP A 824 -17.56 39.39 -23.97
CA TRP A 824 -16.85 38.18 -23.46
C TRP A 824 -15.99 38.31 -22.19
N ASP A 825 -15.99 39.46 -21.50
CA ASP A 825 -15.23 39.63 -20.24
C ASP A 825 -16.16 39.64 -19.01
N GLY A 826 -15.67 39.14 -17.88
CA GLY A 826 -16.46 39.11 -16.64
C GLY A 826 -15.73 38.54 -15.44
N PHE A 827 -16.44 38.46 -14.31
CA PHE A 827 -15.94 37.79 -13.12
C PHE A 827 -17.02 36.91 -12.49
N ILE A 828 -16.57 35.94 -11.69
CA ILE A 828 -17.39 35.07 -10.86
C ILE A 828 -16.90 35.20 -9.42
N VAL A 829 -17.83 35.20 -8.47
CA VAL A 829 -17.50 35.09 -7.04
C VAL A 829 -17.83 33.68 -6.59
N GLU A 830 -16.89 33.06 -5.89
CA GLU A 830 -17.02 31.70 -5.39
C GLU A 830 -16.71 31.67 -3.89
N TYR A 831 -17.28 30.69 -3.20
CA TYR A 831 -17.00 30.40 -1.81
C TYR A 831 -16.56 28.95 -1.64
N SER A 832 -15.84 28.68 -0.56
CA SER A 832 -15.40 27.35 -0.17
C SER A 832 -15.61 27.14 1.33
N LEU A 833 -16.08 25.94 1.69
CA LEU A 833 -16.24 25.47 3.07
C LEU A 833 -15.08 24.56 3.51
N ASP A 834 -14.14 24.29 2.61
CA ASP A 834 -13.03 23.35 2.77
C ASP A 834 -11.69 23.97 2.39
N ARG A 835 -11.54 25.27 2.68
CA ARG A 835 -10.30 26.03 2.51
C ARG A 835 -9.77 26.07 1.07
N GLY A 836 -10.64 25.87 0.10
CA GLY A 836 -10.33 26.04 -1.31
C GLY A 836 -10.04 24.75 -2.06
N GLU A 837 -10.25 23.58 -1.45
CA GLU A 837 -10.26 22.29 -2.13
C GLU A 837 -11.44 22.21 -3.14
N ASN A 838 -12.63 22.69 -2.74
CA ASN A 838 -13.79 22.79 -3.60
C ASN A 838 -14.39 24.21 -3.55
N TRP A 839 -14.81 24.70 -4.72
CA TRP A 839 -15.38 26.03 -4.89
C TRP A 839 -16.80 25.93 -5.43
N ALA A 840 -17.72 26.62 -4.77
CA ALA A 840 -19.10 26.79 -5.20
C ALA A 840 -19.34 28.24 -5.65
N THR A 841 -19.99 28.42 -6.78
CA THR A 841 -20.33 29.75 -7.29
C THR A 841 -21.45 30.39 -6.45
N LEU A 842 -21.27 31.66 -6.09
CA LEU A 842 -22.35 32.49 -5.52
C LEU A 842 -23.34 32.87 -6.62
N ASN A 843 -24.38 32.05 -6.81
CA ASN A 843 -25.48 32.31 -7.74
C ASN A 843 -26.80 32.53 -6.99
N ASN A 844 -27.36 33.72 -7.08
CA ASN A 844 -28.77 33.97 -6.78
C ASN A 844 -29.44 34.43 -8.07
N GLU A 845 -30.24 33.57 -8.71
CA GLU A 845 -30.90 33.79 -10.00
C GLU A 845 -31.85 35.03 -10.04
N GLN A 846 -31.92 35.88 -9.00
CA GLN A 846 -32.89 36.97 -8.92
C GLN A 846 -32.41 38.29 -8.30
N ALA A 847 -31.11 38.52 -8.09
CA ALA A 847 -30.63 39.83 -7.59
C ALA A 847 -30.42 40.85 -8.73
N GLU A 848 -31.34 41.80 -8.90
CA GLU A 848 -31.16 42.97 -9.79
C GLU A 848 -29.86 43.72 -9.42
N GLY A 849 -28.83 43.66 -10.27
CA GLY A 849 -27.54 44.38 -10.08
C GLY A 849 -26.27 43.53 -10.15
N TRP A 850 -26.37 42.20 -10.08
CA TRP A 850 -25.23 41.26 -10.21
C TRP A 850 -24.88 40.86 -11.64
N TYR A 851 -25.79 41.07 -12.58
CA TYR A 851 -25.64 40.67 -13.98
C TYR A 851 -26.13 41.80 -14.87
N ASN A 852 -25.42 42.12 -15.97
CA ASN A 852 -25.89 43.11 -16.94
C ASN A 852 -26.34 42.50 -18.28
N GLN A 853 -25.95 41.26 -18.61
CA GLN A 853 -26.52 40.43 -19.68
C GLN A 853 -26.51 38.92 -19.32
N ILE A 854 -27.55 38.19 -19.73
CA ILE A 854 -27.57 36.71 -19.73
C ILE A 854 -27.24 36.28 -21.16
N SER A 855 -26.20 35.47 -21.36
CA SER A 855 -25.82 34.98 -22.69
C SER A 855 -26.63 33.75 -23.12
N ASP A 856 -26.84 33.63 -24.43
CA ASP A 856 -27.41 32.45 -25.10
C ASP A 856 -26.43 31.26 -24.95
N PRO A 857 -26.86 30.02 -24.63
CA PRO A 857 -26.00 28.92 -24.15
C PRO A 857 -25.04 28.30 -25.18
N GLN A 858 -24.64 29.01 -26.23
CA GLN A 858 -23.80 28.46 -27.29
C GLN A 858 -22.53 29.30 -27.51
N SER A 859 -21.49 29.09 -26.68
CA SER A 859 -20.18 28.59 -27.16
C SER A 859 -19.08 28.49 -26.08
N VAL A 860 -18.23 27.47 -26.25
CA VAL A 860 -16.87 27.19 -25.72
C VAL A 860 -16.67 26.83 -24.23
N PHE A 861 -17.43 27.34 -23.25
CA PHE A 861 -17.14 27.02 -21.82
C PHE A 861 -18.19 26.20 -21.05
N GLY A 862 -19.27 25.76 -21.70
CA GLY A 862 -20.15 24.70 -21.17
C GLY A 862 -20.94 25.00 -19.89
N SER A 863 -20.91 26.22 -19.34
CA SER A 863 -21.72 26.62 -18.17
C SER A 863 -22.22 28.07 -18.30
N GLU A 864 -23.25 28.42 -17.51
CA GLU A 864 -23.90 29.74 -17.43
C GLU A 864 -22.95 30.81 -16.85
N VAL A 865 -21.99 31.27 -17.65
CA VAL A 865 -21.04 32.31 -17.23
C VAL A 865 -21.69 33.70 -17.36
N PRO A 866 -21.64 34.53 -16.30
CA PRO A 866 -22.08 35.93 -16.34
C PRO A 866 -21.26 36.75 -17.34
N ILE A 867 -21.88 37.38 -18.33
CA ILE A 867 -21.20 38.32 -19.23
C ILE A 867 -21.39 39.74 -18.71
N PHE A 868 -20.29 40.44 -18.44
CA PHE A 868 -20.30 41.87 -18.11
C PHE A 868 -19.82 42.65 -19.33
N SER A 869 -20.71 43.46 -19.93
CA SER A 869 -20.35 44.32 -21.07
C SER A 869 -20.46 45.81 -20.73
N GLY A 870 -19.66 46.65 -21.38
CA GLY A 870 -19.72 48.11 -21.24
C GLY A 870 -18.77 48.67 -20.17
N ASN A 871 -19.05 49.89 -19.70
CA ASN A 871 -18.22 50.58 -18.72
C ASN A 871 -19.06 51.16 -17.58
N THR A 872 -18.47 51.32 -16.40
CA THR A 872 -19.09 52.00 -15.25
C THR A 872 -18.92 53.52 -15.31
N ALA A 873 -18.54 54.08 -16.47
CA ALA A 873 -18.24 55.50 -16.68
C ALA A 873 -17.24 56.10 -15.67
N ASN A 874 -16.30 55.28 -15.19
CA ASN A 874 -15.33 55.59 -14.16
C ASN A 874 -15.90 55.87 -12.76
N GLU A 875 -17.15 55.46 -12.49
CA GLU A 875 -17.70 55.44 -11.13
C GLU A 875 -17.61 54.02 -10.57
N PHE A 876 -17.34 53.89 -9.27
CA PHE A 876 -17.40 52.60 -8.58
C PHE A 876 -18.85 52.21 -8.34
N GLU A 877 -19.18 50.96 -8.65
CA GLU A 877 -20.48 50.35 -8.37
C GLU A 877 -20.35 49.31 -7.27
N ARG A 878 -21.19 49.40 -6.24
CA ARG A 878 -21.29 48.37 -5.19
C ARG A 878 -22.00 47.12 -5.72
N LYS A 879 -21.34 45.97 -5.60
CA LYS A 879 -21.88 44.63 -5.84
C LYS A 879 -22.11 43.96 -4.49
N PHE A 880 -23.29 43.38 -4.24
CA PHE A 880 -23.65 42.85 -2.92
C PHE A 880 -24.66 41.70 -2.97
N THR A 881 -24.38 40.55 -2.37
CA THR A 881 -25.28 39.39 -2.39
C THR A 881 -25.59 38.92 -0.98
N ASP A 882 -26.81 38.43 -0.80
CA ASP A 882 -27.18 37.70 0.40
C ASP A 882 -26.36 36.40 0.46
N VAL A 883 -25.69 36.20 1.58
CA VAL A 883 -24.93 34.99 1.91
C VAL A 883 -25.42 34.38 3.22
N SER A 884 -26.67 34.69 3.58
CA SER A 884 -27.30 34.24 4.83
C SER A 884 -27.38 32.71 4.93
N PHE A 885 -27.36 32.01 3.79
CA PHE A 885 -27.35 30.55 3.73
C PHE A 885 -26.06 29.93 4.30
N LEU A 886 -24.99 30.70 4.45
CA LEU A 886 -23.74 30.28 5.10
C LEU A 886 -23.79 30.41 6.62
N GLY A 887 -24.85 31.00 7.19
CA GLY A 887 -24.96 31.17 8.64
C GLY A 887 -25.01 29.83 9.38
N GLY A 888 -24.13 29.65 10.36
CA GLY A 888 -23.91 28.40 11.08
C GLY A 888 -22.79 27.54 10.51
N GLU A 889 -22.18 27.92 9.38
CA GLU A 889 -20.96 27.28 8.86
C GLU A 889 -19.74 27.69 9.69
N GLY A 890 -18.62 26.96 9.56
CA GLY A 890 -17.36 27.28 10.22
C GLY A 890 -16.60 28.42 9.52
N LEU A 891 -15.36 28.12 9.12
CA LEU A 891 -14.55 29.03 8.31
C LEU A 891 -14.97 28.95 6.84
N VAL A 892 -15.20 30.10 6.21
CA VAL A 892 -15.56 30.20 4.80
C VAL A 892 -14.59 31.11 4.07
N SER A 893 -13.99 30.61 2.98
CA SER A 893 -13.15 31.40 2.08
C SER A 893 -13.97 31.93 0.92
N PHE A 894 -13.71 33.15 0.46
CA PHE A 894 -14.21 33.65 -0.82
C PHE A 894 -13.08 33.91 -1.80
N ARG A 895 -13.38 33.80 -3.10
CA ARG A 895 -12.51 34.26 -4.16
C ARG A 895 -13.28 34.93 -5.28
N ILE A 896 -12.60 35.82 -5.97
CA ILE A 896 -13.07 36.44 -7.21
C ILE A 896 -12.21 35.90 -8.35
N LYS A 897 -12.87 35.25 -9.31
CA LYS A 897 -12.29 34.68 -10.52
C LYS A 897 -12.60 35.56 -11.71
N PHE A 898 -11.57 36.05 -12.41
CA PHE A 898 -11.75 36.84 -13.63
C PHE A 898 -11.65 35.97 -14.89
N LEU A 899 -12.47 36.29 -15.90
CA LEU A 899 -12.61 35.56 -17.15
C LEU A 899 -12.56 36.53 -18.34
N THR A 900 -11.85 36.14 -19.41
CA THR A 900 -11.73 36.92 -20.65
C THR A 900 -11.46 36.01 -21.85
N ASP A 901 -11.78 36.47 -23.06
CA ASP A 901 -11.60 35.74 -24.31
C ASP A 901 -10.25 35.98 -25.01
N GLY A 902 -9.38 36.79 -24.41
CA GLY A 902 -8.01 37.04 -24.87
C GLY A 902 -7.86 38.04 -26.04
N ALA A 903 -8.94 38.68 -26.49
CA ALA A 903 -8.90 39.65 -27.60
C ALA A 903 -9.09 41.09 -27.11
N VAL A 904 -8.14 41.63 -26.34
CA VAL A 904 -8.42 42.86 -25.57
C VAL A 904 -7.72 44.11 -26.11
N THR A 905 -8.54 45.06 -26.56
CA THR A 905 -8.21 46.44 -26.91
C THR A 905 -9.01 47.38 -26.00
N ASP A 906 -8.46 47.71 -24.82
CA ASP A 906 -9.01 48.66 -23.83
C ASP A 906 -9.98 48.11 -22.75
N ALA A 907 -9.80 46.87 -22.26
CA ALA A 907 -10.55 46.38 -21.08
C ALA A 907 -9.75 46.47 -19.76
N GLY A 908 -10.44 46.48 -18.63
CA GLY A 908 -9.80 46.42 -17.32
C GLY A 908 -10.77 46.65 -16.18
N MET A 909 -10.43 46.09 -15.01
CA MET A 909 -11.23 46.21 -13.79
C MET A 909 -10.37 46.71 -12.63
N ALA A 910 -11.03 47.34 -11.67
CA ALA A 910 -10.56 47.63 -10.32
C ALA A 910 -11.58 47.09 -9.31
N ILE A 911 -11.11 46.43 -8.25
CA ILE A 911 -11.94 45.93 -7.14
C ILE A 911 -11.40 46.48 -5.83
N ASP A 912 -12.30 46.96 -4.96
CA ASP A 912 -11.96 47.54 -3.66
C ASP A 912 -13.16 47.47 -2.67
N ASN A 913 -12.97 47.95 -1.44
CA ASN A 913 -14.01 48.14 -0.40
C ASN A 913 -14.84 46.88 -0.13
N PHE A 914 -14.16 45.78 0.20
CA PHE A 914 -14.78 44.53 0.62
C PHE A 914 -15.48 44.69 1.97
N GLU A 915 -16.73 44.25 2.08
CA GLU A 915 -17.48 44.22 3.34
C GLU A 915 -18.23 42.89 3.46
N LEU A 916 -18.29 42.35 4.67
CA LEU A 916 -19.17 41.25 5.02
C LEU A 916 -20.00 41.67 6.24
N SER A 917 -21.25 42.04 6.01
CA SER A 917 -22.16 42.49 7.06
C SER A 917 -22.98 41.32 7.62
N GLY A 918 -23.38 41.41 8.89
CA GLY A 918 -24.20 40.42 9.61
C GLY A 918 -25.19 41.10 10.58
N PRO A 919 -26.13 40.37 11.22
CA PRO A 919 -27.05 40.98 12.17
C PRO A 919 -26.27 41.61 13.34
N ALA A 920 -26.63 42.84 13.70
CA ALA A 920 -26.08 43.48 14.88
C ALA A 920 -26.32 42.60 16.13
N PRO A 921 -25.37 42.53 17.08
CA PRO A 921 -25.51 41.69 18.26
C PRO A 921 -26.80 42.04 19.04
N GLY A 922 -27.80 41.16 18.97
CA GLY A 922 -29.12 41.28 19.58
C GLY A 922 -29.43 40.05 20.44
N PRO A 923 -30.30 40.16 21.46
CA PRO A 923 -30.53 39.08 22.42
C PRO A 923 -31.11 37.83 21.74
N ALA A 924 -30.63 36.66 22.14
CA ALA A 924 -31.14 35.38 21.67
C ALA A 924 -32.64 35.21 21.99
N VAL A 925 -33.41 34.74 21.01
CA VAL A 925 -34.82 34.41 21.15
C VAL A 925 -35.00 32.97 20.64
N PRO A 926 -34.90 31.95 21.53
CA PRO A 926 -35.09 30.56 21.15
C PRO A 926 -36.52 30.32 20.65
N ASN A 927 -36.67 29.55 19.56
CA ASN A 927 -37.96 29.06 19.08
C ASN A 927 -37.73 27.80 18.20
N PHE A 928 -38.75 26.95 18.08
CA PHE A 928 -38.68 25.70 17.31
C PHE A 928 -40.05 25.18 16.87
N SER A 929 -40.07 24.31 15.87
CA SER A 929 -41.25 23.57 15.41
C SER A 929 -40.95 22.07 15.25
N ALA A 930 -42.00 21.26 15.07
CA ALA A 930 -41.92 19.83 14.77
C ALA A 930 -42.80 19.51 13.55
N ASP A 931 -42.38 18.55 12.74
CA ASP A 931 -43.13 18.07 11.57
C ASP A 931 -44.45 17.40 11.95
N ILE A 932 -44.48 16.67 13.06
CA ILE A 932 -45.66 16.05 13.66
C ILE A 932 -45.66 16.24 15.19
N GLN A 933 -46.84 16.33 15.78
CA GLN A 933 -47.01 16.58 17.23
C GLN A 933 -47.74 15.47 17.99
N SER A 934 -48.19 14.44 17.27
CA SER A 934 -48.89 13.30 17.86
C SER A 934 -48.68 12.02 17.07
N GLY A 935 -48.54 10.90 17.75
CA GLY A 935 -48.30 9.60 17.13
C GLY A 935 -48.41 8.44 18.12
N CYS A 936 -47.92 7.27 17.72
CA CYS A 936 -47.89 6.07 18.57
C CYS A 936 -46.45 5.75 18.98
N GLU A 937 -46.29 4.94 20.02
CA GLU A 937 -44.97 4.47 20.47
C GLU A 937 -44.12 3.96 19.30
N GLY A 938 -42.89 4.46 19.20
CA GLY A 938 -41.94 4.17 18.12
C GLY A 938 -41.95 5.17 16.97
N ILE A 939 -42.67 6.29 17.09
CA ILE A 939 -42.69 7.33 16.06
C ILE A 939 -41.43 8.20 16.10
N THR A 940 -40.93 8.55 14.91
CA THR A 940 -39.86 9.54 14.72
C THR A 940 -40.46 10.91 14.44
N VAL A 941 -40.00 11.93 15.17
CA VAL A 941 -40.39 13.33 15.02
C VAL A 941 -39.15 14.14 14.61
N THR A 942 -39.29 15.01 13.62
CA THR A 942 -38.24 15.91 13.15
C THR A 942 -38.44 17.30 13.74
N PHE A 943 -37.49 17.77 14.54
CA PHE A 943 -37.50 19.11 15.12
C PHE A 943 -36.70 20.10 14.27
N LYS A 944 -37.25 21.30 14.07
CA LYS A 944 -36.65 22.39 13.32
C LYS A 944 -36.44 23.61 14.19
N ASN A 945 -35.23 24.19 14.14
CA ASN A 945 -34.92 25.48 14.77
C ASN A 945 -35.62 26.65 14.08
N GLU A 946 -36.20 27.55 14.87
CA GLU A 946 -36.80 28.82 14.43
C GLU A 946 -36.30 30.01 15.26
N SER A 947 -35.19 29.84 15.98
CA SER A 947 -34.62 30.85 16.87
C SER A 947 -34.09 32.06 16.10
N VAL A 948 -34.14 33.25 16.69
CA VAL A 948 -33.64 34.51 16.12
C VAL A 948 -32.78 35.27 17.12
N GLY A 949 -31.90 36.17 16.66
CA GLY A 949 -30.95 36.90 17.50
C GLY A 949 -29.54 36.30 17.43
N THR A 950 -28.61 36.83 18.23
CA THR A 950 -27.20 36.43 18.18
C THR A 950 -26.97 35.26 19.12
N ILE A 951 -26.90 34.07 18.56
CA ILE A 951 -26.85 32.79 19.27
C ILE A 951 -25.48 32.16 19.02
N SER A 952 -24.75 31.83 20.08
CA SER A 952 -23.47 31.13 20.03
C SER A 952 -23.61 29.62 20.20
N ASP A 953 -24.68 29.15 20.86
CA ASP A 953 -24.95 27.72 21.03
C ASP A 953 -26.46 27.42 21.18
N LEU A 954 -26.87 26.22 20.80
CA LEU A 954 -28.24 25.70 20.95
C LEU A 954 -28.21 24.32 21.60
N GLN A 955 -28.95 24.20 22.70
CA GLN A 955 -29.08 22.96 23.48
C GLN A 955 -30.55 22.55 23.55
N TRP A 956 -30.86 21.36 23.03
CA TRP A 956 -32.18 20.77 22.96
C TRP A 956 -32.40 19.77 24.11
N ASP A 957 -33.60 19.78 24.68
CA ASP A 957 -34.15 18.70 25.51
C ASP A 957 -35.52 18.31 24.96
N PHE A 958 -35.64 17.09 24.45
CA PHE A 958 -36.86 16.55 23.83
C PHE A 958 -37.79 15.86 24.83
N GLY A 959 -37.45 15.86 26.12
CA GLY A 959 -38.25 15.31 27.19
C GLY A 959 -37.85 13.87 27.58
N ALA A 960 -38.08 13.54 28.85
CA ALA A 960 -37.67 12.25 29.42
C ALA A 960 -38.39 11.07 28.75
N GLY A 961 -37.62 10.19 28.09
CA GLY A 961 -38.14 9.04 27.33
C GLY A 961 -38.05 9.17 25.81
N ALA A 962 -37.54 10.30 25.32
CA ALA A 962 -37.14 10.51 23.93
C ALA A 962 -35.72 9.96 23.65
N GLU A 963 -35.47 9.52 22.42
CA GLU A 963 -34.17 9.01 21.95
C GLU A 963 -33.73 9.73 20.65
N PRO A 964 -32.66 10.56 20.67
CA PRO A 964 -31.93 11.00 21.86
C PRO A 964 -32.77 11.94 22.74
N GLN A 965 -32.49 11.99 24.05
CA GLN A 965 -33.18 12.91 24.97
C GLN A 965 -32.73 14.36 24.80
N THR A 966 -31.44 14.58 24.51
CA THR A 966 -30.85 15.92 24.33
C THR A 966 -29.97 15.95 23.09
N ALA A 967 -29.85 17.12 22.46
CA ALA A 967 -28.94 17.35 21.33
C ALA A 967 -28.37 18.77 21.35
N SER A 968 -27.26 18.99 20.65
CA SER A 968 -26.66 20.32 20.47
C SER A 968 -26.69 20.74 19.00
N GLY A 969 -26.63 22.04 18.73
CA GLY A 969 -26.58 22.60 17.39
C GLY A 969 -27.96 22.83 16.74
N VAL A 970 -27.94 23.33 15.50
CA VAL A 970 -29.10 23.95 14.83
C VAL A 970 -30.18 22.99 14.33
N GLY A 971 -29.87 21.69 14.26
CA GLY A 971 -30.76 20.68 13.67
C GLY A 971 -30.77 20.70 12.13
N PRO A 972 -31.73 20.03 11.46
CA PRO A 972 -32.86 19.33 12.07
C PRO A 972 -32.42 18.11 12.89
N HIS A 973 -33.16 17.83 13.96
CA HIS A 973 -32.91 16.68 14.82
C HIS A 973 -34.05 15.68 14.69
N GLU A 974 -33.73 14.42 14.37
CA GLU A 974 -34.70 13.32 14.37
C GLU A 974 -34.71 12.64 15.74
N VAL A 975 -35.90 12.49 16.33
CA VAL A 975 -36.08 12.02 17.70
C VAL A 975 -37.19 10.97 17.75
N VAL A 976 -36.89 9.82 18.34
CA VAL A 976 -37.82 8.70 18.48
C VAL A 976 -38.47 8.70 19.86
N TYR A 977 -39.79 8.53 19.92
CA TYR A 977 -40.52 8.40 21.18
C TYR A 977 -41.06 6.99 21.37
N ASN A 978 -40.36 6.19 22.18
CA ASN A 978 -40.63 4.77 22.37
C ASN A 978 -41.67 4.45 23.47
N SER A 979 -42.19 5.46 24.17
CA SER A 979 -43.13 5.27 25.28
C SER A 979 -44.32 6.23 25.20
N ALA A 980 -45.49 5.75 25.61
CA ALA A 980 -46.69 6.57 25.66
C ALA A 980 -46.59 7.65 26.73
N GLY A 981 -47.02 8.87 26.38
CA GLY A 981 -46.93 10.01 27.28
C GLY A 981 -47.05 11.36 26.57
N ASN A 982 -47.05 12.41 27.39
CA ASN A 982 -46.93 13.78 26.92
C ASN A 982 -45.51 14.26 27.23
N PHE A 983 -44.82 14.78 26.23
CA PHE A 983 -43.43 15.20 26.33
C PHE A 983 -43.33 16.71 26.22
N ASP A 984 -42.68 17.32 27.21
CA ASP A 984 -42.29 18.72 27.20
C ASP A 984 -40.98 18.84 26.40
N VAL A 985 -40.92 19.79 25.48
CA VAL A 985 -39.72 20.02 24.65
C VAL A 985 -39.20 21.42 24.93
N SER A 986 -37.89 21.55 25.12
CA SER A 986 -37.25 22.84 25.33
C SER A 986 -36.02 23.05 24.46
N LEU A 987 -35.78 24.31 24.07
CA LEU A 987 -34.61 24.75 23.35
C LEU A 987 -33.97 25.90 24.12
N THR A 988 -32.72 25.71 24.52
CA THR A 988 -31.90 26.72 25.21
C THR A 988 -30.90 27.30 24.23
N ALA A 989 -30.96 28.61 24.03
CA ALA A 989 -29.99 29.37 23.26
C ALA A 989 -29.02 30.08 24.19
N GLU A 990 -27.72 29.94 23.94
CA GLU A 990 -26.68 30.78 24.51
C GLU A 990 -26.47 31.99 23.58
N ASP A 991 -26.47 33.20 24.11
CA ASP A 991 -26.05 34.38 23.36
C ASP A 991 -24.52 34.56 23.40
N PHE A 992 -23.98 35.38 22.50
CA PHE A 992 -22.52 35.58 22.39
C PHE A 992 -21.86 36.20 23.64
N VAL A 993 -22.64 36.72 24.60
CA VAL A 993 -22.12 37.21 25.90
C VAL A 993 -22.23 36.16 27.01
N GLY A 994 -22.60 34.92 26.68
CA GLY A 994 -22.70 33.77 27.57
C GLY A 994 -24.00 33.70 28.38
N ALA A 995 -25.07 34.38 27.95
CA ALA A 995 -26.36 34.32 28.60
C ALA A 995 -27.26 33.24 27.97
N PHE A 996 -27.88 32.42 28.82
CA PHE A 996 -28.76 31.34 28.39
C PHE A 996 -30.24 31.75 28.47
N ILE A 997 -30.98 31.54 27.40
CA ILE A 997 -32.42 31.79 27.29
C ILE A 997 -33.09 30.50 26.81
N THR A 998 -34.16 30.07 27.47
CA THR A 998 -34.86 28.82 27.16
C THR A 998 -36.30 29.08 26.73
N GLU A 999 -36.71 28.47 25.62
CA GLU A 999 -38.12 28.32 25.23
C GLU A 999 -38.56 26.89 25.56
N GLU A 1000 -39.66 26.74 26.29
CA GLU A 1000 -40.23 25.45 26.69
C GLU A 1000 -41.68 25.34 26.24
N LYS A 1001 -42.02 24.27 25.51
CA LYS A 1001 -43.39 23.95 25.09
C LYS A 1001 -43.86 22.70 25.82
N THR A 1002 -44.85 22.86 26.68
CA THR A 1002 -45.40 21.77 27.51
C THR A 1002 -46.34 20.87 26.71
N ALA A 1003 -46.26 19.55 26.91
CA ALA A 1003 -47.02 18.52 26.20
C ALA A 1003 -47.00 18.73 24.67
N PHE A 1004 -45.84 19.15 24.15
CA PHE A 1004 -45.68 19.52 22.75
C PHE A 1004 -45.77 18.30 21.82
N ILE A 1005 -45.27 17.14 22.28
CA ILE A 1005 -45.45 15.84 21.63
C ILE A 1005 -46.36 14.95 22.49
N THR A 1006 -47.37 14.34 21.87
CA THR A 1006 -48.30 13.40 22.52
C THR A 1006 -48.22 12.02 21.88
N ILE A 1007 -47.83 11.02 22.65
CA ILE A 1007 -47.65 9.64 22.17
C ILE A 1007 -48.69 8.71 22.80
N GLY A 1008 -49.47 8.05 21.95
CA GLY A 1008 -50.40 6.99 22.34
C GLY A 1008 -49.68 5.65 22.51
N ALA A 1009 -50.18 4.82 23.43
CA ALA A 1009 -49.65 3.47 23.64
C ALA A 1009 -49.97 2.55 22.47
N ASN A 1010 -49.02 1.69 22.10
CA ASN A 1010 -49.32 0.56 21.24
C ASN A 1010 -50.19 -0.44 22.01
N HIS A 1011 -51.25 -0.94 21.36
CA HIS A 1011 -52.19 -1.86 21.98
C HIS A 1011 -51.97 -3.27 21.45
N THR A 1012 -51.92 -4.26 22.34
CA THR A 1012 -52.02 -5.67 21.95
C THR A 1012 -53.45 -6.13 22.22
N PRO A 1013 -54.34 -6.16 21.20
CA PRO A 1013 -55.68 -6.71 21.40
C PRO A 1013 -55.62 -8.21 21.72
N THR A 1014 -56.41 -8.67 22.68
CA THR A 1014 -56.49 -10.10 23.04
C THR A 1014 -57.68 -10.75 22.37
N ILE A 1015 -57.56 -12.00 21.95
CA ILE A 1015 -58.68 -12.79 21.40
C ILE A 1015 -59.17 -13.80 22.44
N THR A 1016 -60.45 -13.74 22.81
CA THR A 1016 -61.12 -14.74 23.65
C THR A 1016 -61.94 -15.70 22.78
N ALA A 1017 -61.64 -16.99 22.85
CA ALA A 1017 -62.44 -18.04 22.20
C ALA A 1017 -63.60 -18.50 23.10
N GLY A 1018 -64.82 -18.54 22.56
CA GLY A 1018 -66.01 -19.07 23.22
C GLY A 1018 -66.05 -20.60 23.28
N GLU A 1019 -67.07 -21.17 23.93
CA GLU A 1019 -67.28 -22.62 23.93
C GLU A 1019 -67.56 -23.14 22.52
N ARG A 1020 -66.97 -24.29 22.19
CA ARG A 1020 -67.13 -24.94 20.88
C ARG A 1020 -68.56 -25.44 20.72
N SER A 1021 -69.19 -25.09 19.59
CA SER A 1021 -70.54 -25.55 19.26
C SER A 1021 -70.56 -27.04 18.88
N GLU A 1022 -71.75 -27.66 18.89
CA GLU A 1022 -71.93 -29.05 18.42
C GLU A 1022 -71.54 -29.23 16.93
N ASP A 1023 -71.53 -28.14 16.15
CA ASP A 1023 -71.13 -28.10 14.75
C ASP A 1023 -69.62 -27.76 14.57
N PHE A 1024 -68.85 -27.87 15.65
CA PHE A 1024 -67.39 -27.67 15.70
C PHE A 1024 -66.89 -26.23 15.44
N THR A 1025 -67.77 -25.22 15.40
CA THR A 1025 -67.41 -23.80 15.25
C THR A 1025 -67.10 -23.13 16.59
N VAL A 1026 -66.29 -22.06 16.57
CA VAL A 1026 -65.87 -21.30 17.76
C VAL A 1026 -66.05 -19.81 17.53
N LEU A 1027 -66.75 -19.12 18.44
CA LEU A 1027 -66.90 -17.67 18.37
C LEU A 1027 -65.68 -16.99 19.01
N LEU A 1028 -64.91 -16.27 18.22
CA LEU A 1028 -63.80 -15.45 18.67
C LEU A 1028 -64.29 -14.04 19.00
N THR A 1029 -63.82 -13.47 20.11
CA THR A 1029 -64.15 -12.11 20.54
C THR A 1029 -62.85 -11.36 20.84
N ALA A 1030 -62.60 -10.27 20.11
CA ALA A 1030 -61.48 -9.38 20.36
C ALA A 1030 -61.76 -8.46 21.57
N SER A 1031 -60.71 -8.05 22.28
CA SER A 1031 -60.78 -6.96 23.26
C SER A 1031 -61.25 -5.66 22.58
N ALA A 1032 -61.89 -4.76 23.36
CA ALA A 1032 -62.51 -3.56 22.82
C ALA A 1032 -61.50 -2.63 22.09
N GLY A 1033 -61.92 -2.10 20.95
CA GLY A 1033 -61.35 -0.96 20.23
C GLY A 1033 -62.32 -0.35 19.20
N ASP A 1034 -61.84 0.66 18.48
CA ASP A 1034 -62.67 1.53 17.63
C ASP A 1034 -63.02 0.89 16.27
N THR A 1035 -62.08 0.13 15.69
CA THR A 1035 -62.29 -0.65 14.46
C THR A 1035 -61.52 -1.96 14.50
N TYR A 1036 -61.99 -2.99 13.78
CA TYR A 1036 -61.41 -4.34 13.78
C TYR A 1036 -61.15 -4.82 12.34
N GLN A 1037 -60.19 -5.71 12.16
CA GLN A 1037 -59.99 -6.51 10.96
C GLN A 1037 -59.43 -7.88 11.35
N TRP A 1038 -60.11 -8.96 10.99
CA TRP A 1038 -59.66 -10.33 11.28
C TRP A 1038 -58.81 -10.91 10.14
N PHE A 1039 -57.90 -11.80 10.51
CA PHE A 1039 -56.99 -12.50 9.61
C PHE A 1039 -57.06 -14.02 9.88
N MET A 1040 -56.86 -14.82 8.83
CA MET A 1040 -56.77 -16.29 8.89
C MET A 1040 -55.45 -16.72 8.25
N ASN A 1041 -54.59 -17.38 9.02
CA ASN A 1041 -53.22 -17.76 8.63
C ASN A 1041 -52.41 -16.57 8.05
N GLY A 1042 -52.66 -15.35 8.56
CA GLY A 1042 -52.00 -14.12 8.11
C GLY A 1042 -52.71 -13.36 6.98
N ASP A 1043 -53.67 -13.96 6.29
CA ASP A 1043 -54.43 -13.30 5.21
C ASP A 1043 -55.67 -12.59 5.75
N SER A 1044 -55.96 -11.37 5.26
CA SER A 1044 -57.14 -10.63 5.70
C SER A 1044 -58.44 -11.31 5.27
N ILE A 1045 -59.38 -11.43 6.20
CA ILE A 1045 -60.70 -12.01 5.92
C ILE A 1045 -61.62 -10.87 5.46
N PRO A 1046 -62.15 -10.91 4.22
CA PRO A 1046 -63.02 -9.85 3.72
C PRO A 1046 -64.26 -9.67 4.60
N ASP A 1047 -64.63 -8.42 4.85
CA ASP A 1047 -65.81 -8.00 5.62
C ASP A 1047 -65.84 -8.43 7.11
N ALA A 1048 -64.77 -9.06 7.62
CA ALA A 1048 -64.62 -9.43 9.02
C ALA A 1048 -64.08 -8.24 9.84
N ILE A 1049 -64.93 -7.23 10.03
CA ILE A 1049 -64.57 -5.94 10.66
C ILE A 1049 -65.26 -5.66 12.00
N GLU A 1050 -65.95 -6.68 12.52
CA GLU A 1050 -66.67 -6.60 13.79
C GLU A 1050 -65.79 -7.11 14.94
N GLN A 1051 -66.12 -6.72 16.19
CA GLN A 1051 -65.39 -7.16 17.39
C GLN A 1051 -65.38 -8.69 17.57
N THR A 1052 -66.34 -9.39 16.98
CA THR A 1052 -66.45 -10.86 17.06
C THR A 1052 -66.38 -11.49 15.68
N TYR A 1053 -65.73 -12.65 15.59
CA TYR A 1053 -65.64 -13.44 14.36
C TYR A 1053 -65.96 -14.92 14.63
N LEU A 1054 -66.75 -15.56 13.78
CA LEU A 1054 -67.11 -16.97 13.92
C LEU A 1054 -66.13 -17.84 13.13
N ALA A 1055 -65.21 -18.53 13.81
CA ALA A 1055 -64.27 -19.44 13.21
C ALA A 1055 -64.94 -20.79 12.88
N THR A 1056 -64.84 -21.19 11.61
CA THR A 1056 -65.45 -22.43 11.08
C THR A 1056 -64.43 -23.42 10.52
N GLU A 1057 -63.15 -23.04 10.46
CA GLU A 1057 -62.07 -23.83 9.88
C GLU A 1057 -60.92 -23.98 10.88
N ASP A 1058 -60.15 -25.08 10.76
CA ASP A 1058 -58.95 -25.30 11.56
C ASP A 1058 -57.83 -24.40 11.01
N ALA A 1059 -57.59 -23.26 11.66
CA ALA A 1059 -56.63 -22.25 11.22
C ALA A 1059 -56.15 -21.39 12.40
N GLU A 1060 -55.12 -20.59 12.13
CA GLU A 1060 -54.61 -19.57 13.03
C GLU A 1060 -55.35 -18.26 12.78
N TYR A 1061 -56.02 -17.72 13.80
CA TYR A 1061 -56.75 -16.46 13.69
C TYR A 1061 -56.11 -15.36 14.50
N SER A 1062 -55.95 -14.18 13.90
CA SER A 1062 -55.48 -12.95 14.54
C SER A 1062 -56.40 -11.78 14.21
N VAL A 1063 -56.31 -10.69 14.98
CA VAL A 1063 -57.11 -9.47 14.79
C VAL A 1063 -56.23 -8.23 14.91
N ALA A 1064 -56.43 -7.29 13.98
CA ALA A 1064 -55.92 -5.93 14.12
C ALA A 1064 -57.02 -5.03 14.67
N VAL A 1065 -56.68 -4.19 15.64
CA VAL A 1065 -57.59 -3.23 16.26
C VAL A 1065 -56.96 -1.84 16.24
N ILE A 1066 -57.76 -0.81 15.97
CA ILE A 1066 -57.34 0.59 16.15
C ILE A 1066 -57.95 1.09 17.46
N ILE A 1067 -57.14 1.64 18.35
CA ILE A 1067 -57.56 2.31 19.58
C ILE A 1067 -56.84 3.65 19.64
N ASP A 1068 -57.58 4.75 19.76
CA ASP A 1068 -57.02 6.11 19.85
C ASP A 1068 -56.04 6.45 18.69
N ASN A 1069 -56.39 6.04 17.46
CA ASN A 1069 -55.59 6.14 16.23
C ASN A 1069 -54.29 5.32 16.19
N CYS A 1070 -54.02 4.46 17.17
CA CYS A 1070 -52.88 3.54 17.15
C CYS A 1070 -53.28 2.13 16.75
N LEU A 1071 -52.62 1.59 15.72
CA LEU A 1071 -52.86 0.25 15.19
C LEU A 1071 -52.16 -0.79 16.06
N GLY A 1072 -52.93 -1.76 16.55
CA GLY A 1072 -52.46 -2.87 17.37
C GLY A 1072 -52.81 -4.22 16.75
N PHE A 1073 -51.88 -5.17 16.78
CA PHE A 1073 -52.12 -6.56 16.34
C PHE A 1073 -52.16 -7.49 17.56
N SER A 1074 -53.03 -8.50 17.51
CA SER A 1074 -53.08 -9.50 18.58
C SER A 1074 -51.84 -10.38 18.55
N ASP A 1075 -51.10 -10.44 19.66
CA ASP A 1075 -49.98 -11.38 19.85
C ASP A 1075 -50.46 -12.83 20.03
N ASP A 1076 -51.71 -13.00 20.47
CA ASP A 1076 -52.35 -14.30 20.66
C ASP A 1076 -52.98 -14.77 19.35
N ASN A 1077 -52.20 -15.48 18.55
CA ASN A 1077 -52.74 -16.29 17.47
C ASN A 1077 -53.60 -17.41 18.08
N ASN A 1078 -54.93 -17.29 17.99
CA ASN A 1078 -55.82 -18.37 18.43
C ASN A 1078 -55.83 -19.44 17.37
N ILE A 1079 -55.02 -20.47 17.60
CA ILE A 1079 -55.00 -21.69 16.81
C ILE A 1079 -56.25 -22.48 17.17
N ILE A 1080 -57.24 -22.49 16.29
CA ILE A 1080 -58.39 -23.38 16.43
C ILE A 1080 -58.00 -24.71 15.78
N THR A 1081 -57.70 -25.72 16.60
CA THR A 1081 -57.40 -27.08 16.12
C THR A 1081 -58.47 -28.05 16.56
N SER A 1082 -58.69 -29.09 15.75
CA SER A 1082 -59.52 -30.25 16.11
C SER A 1082 -59.01 -31.06 17.32
N SER A 1083 -57.92 -30.68 18.01
CA SER A 1083 -57.39 -31.41 19.16
C SER A 1083 -56.59 -30.56 20.14
N ASP A 1084 -57.26 -29.80 21.01
CA ASP A 1084 -56.62 -29.29 22.23
C ASP A 1084 -57.02 -30.09 23.47
N SER A 1085 -56.01 -30.66 24.14
CA SER A 1085 -56.11 -31.10 25.54
C SER A 1085 -54.85 -30.68 26.31
N PRO A 1086 -54.99 -29.95 27.44
CA PRO A 1086 -53.93 -29.16 28.06
C PRO A 1086 -53.25 -29.88 29.24
N LEU A 1087 -52.31 -30.81 29.04
CA LEU A 1087 -51.73 -31.56 30.18
C LEU A 1087 -50.26 -32.01 29.97
N ALA A 1088 -49.29 -31.08 29.93
CA ALA A 1088 -47.88 -31.47 30.12
C ALA A 1088 -47.00 -30.31 30.63
N ARG A 1089 -47.44 -29.54 31.64
CA ARG A 1089 -46.60 -28.47 32.22
C ARG A 1089 -45.98 -28.77 33.59
N SER A 1090 -46.27 -29.91 34.23
CA SER A 1090 -45.51 -30.31 35.42
C SER A 1090 -45.42 -31.83 35.59
N PHE A 1091 -44.19 -32.33 35.57
CA PHE A 1091 -43.84 -33.69 35.96
C PHE A 1091 -42.79 -33.60 37.05
N SER A 1092 -42.85 -34.52 38.01
CA SER A 1092 -41.88 -34.64 39.08
C SER A 1092 -41.00 -35.86 38.86
N VAL A 1093 -39.72 -35.70 39.17
CA VAL A 1093 -38.70 -36.73 39.06
C VAL A 1093 -38.13 -36.99 40.45
N PHE A 1094 -38.14 -38.23 40.89
CA PHE A 1094 -37.58 -38.60 42.20
C PHE A 1094 -36.84 -39.95 42.14
N PRO A 1095 -35.75 -40.11 42.91
CA PRO A 1095 -35.01 -41.36 42.96
C PRO A 1095 -35.86 -42.47 43.60
N ASN A 1096 -35.73 -43.70 43.11
CA ASN A 1096 -36.36 -44.88 43.69
C ASN A 1096 -35.35 -45.70 44.52
N PRO A 1097 -35.23 -45.46 45.84
CA PRO A 1097 -34.23 -46.11 46.68
C PRO A 1097 -34.47 -47.61 46.91
N LEU A 1098 -35.63 -48.14 46.50
CA LEU A 1098 -35.95 -49.57 46.61
C LEU A 1098 -35.44 -50.38 45.42
N ASN A 1099 -35.10 -49.73 44.30
CA ASN A 1099 -34.52 -50.39 43.14
C ASN A 1099 -32.99 -50.46 43.28
N LYS A 1100 -32.45 -51.69 43.35
CA LYS A 1100 -31.01 -51.95 43.52
C LYS A 1100 -30.13 -51.45 42.35
N ASN A 1101 -30.73 -50.89 41.30
CA ASN A 1101 -30.08 -50.55 40.04
C ASN A 1101 -30.14 -49.05 39.67
N LYS A 1102 -30.26 -48.14 40.64
CA LYS A 1102 -30.36 -46.68 40.41
C LYS A 1102 -31.60 -46.30 39.56
N GLY A 1103 -32.80 -46.69 40.00
CA GLY A 1103 -34.05 -46.39 39.30
C GLY A 1103 -34.56 -44.96 39.55
N LEU A 1104 -35.13 -44.34 38.52
CA LEU A 1104 -35.73 -43.00 38.58
C LEU A 1104 -37.23 -43.09 38.31
N ASN A 1105 -38.03 -42.46 39.15
CA ASN A 1105 -39.48 -42.44 39.03
C ASN A 1105 -39.95 -41.12 38.43
N ILE A 1106 -40.84 -41.22 37.44
CA ILE A 1106 -41.48 -40.09 36.78
C ILE A 1106 -42.97 -40.14 37.03
N SER A 1107 -43.51 -39.03 37.54
CA SER A 1107 -44.93 -38.88 37.80
C SER A 1107 -45.41 -37.55 37.25
N PHE A 1108 -46.57 -37.56 36.60
CA PHE A 1108 -47.25 -36.35 36.15
C PHE A 1108 -48.14 -35.86 37.29
N GLU A 1109 -48.11 -34.56 37.57
CA GLU A 1109 -48.88 -33.99 38.68
C GLU A 1109 -50.39 -34.06 38.45
N ASN A 1110 -50.80 -34.07 37.18
CA ASN A 1110 -52.18 -34.23 36.73
C ASN A 1110 -52.32 -35.41 35.77
N GLU A 1111 -53.54 -35.97 35.70
CA GLU A 1111 -53.84 -37.16 34.92
C GLU A 1111 -53.68 -36.89 33.42
N PHE A 1112 -52.59 -37.36 32.82
CA PHE A 1112 -52.30 -37.19 31.40
C PHE A 1112 -52.77 -38.39 30.59
N LEU A 1113 -53.37 -38.13 29.42
CA LEU A 1113 -53.86 -39.12 28.47
C LEU A 1113 -53.26 -38.83 27.09
N GLY A 1114 -52.09 -39.43 26.82
CA GLY A 1114 -51.41 -39.27 25.54
C GLY A 1114 -50.14 -40.11 25.47
N ASP A 1115 -49.57 -40.22 24.27
CA ASP A 1115 -48.25 -40.82 24.09
C ASP A 1115 -47.17 -39.81 24.46
N TYR A 1116 -46.12 -40.27 25.15
CA TYR A 1116 -45.01 -39.42 25.55
C TYR A 1116 -43.69 -40.15 25.50
N LYS A 1117 -42.61 -39.40 25.34
CA LYS A 1117 -41.24 -39.91 25.27
C LYS A 1117 -40.41 -39.27 26.37
N VAL A 1118 -39.62 -40.08 27.08
CA VAL A 1118 -38.68 -39.62 28.10
C VAL A 1118 -37.25 -39.86 27.62
N GLU A 1119 -36.40 -38.85 27.74
CA GLU A 1119 -35.00 -38.87 27.32
C GLU A 1119 -34.11 -38.33 28.43
N VAL A 1120 -32.96 -38.96 28.69
CA VAL A 1120 -32.01 -38.52 29.71
C VAL A 1120 -30.69 -38.18 29.04
N TYR A 1121 -30.13 -37.03 29.38
CA TYR A 1121 -28.88 -36.50 28.83
C TYR A 1121 -27.89 -36.20 29.94
N SER A 1122 -26.59 -36.40 29.73
CA SER A 1122 -25.55 -35.78 30.57
C SER A 1122 -25.49 -34.27 30.30
N LEU A 1123 -24.90 -33.48 31.20
CA LEU A 1123 -24.68 -32.04 30.97
C LEU A 1123 -23.93 -31.71 29.67
N ASN A 1124 -23.06 -32.59 29.20
CA ASN A 1124 -22.33 -32.42 27.93
C ASN A 1124 -23.18 -32.82 26.70
N GLY A 1125 -24.51 -32.90 26.84
CA GLY A 1125 -25.45 -33.17 25.74
C GLY A 1125 -25.57 -34.64 25.30
N ARG A 1126 -24.74 -35.57 25.81
CA ARG A 1126 -24.82 -36.99 25.44
C ARG A 1126 -26.12 -37.64 25.95
N ARG A 1127 -26.94 -38.20 25.05
CA ARG A 1127 -28.17 -38.94 25.40
C ARG A 1127 -27.82 -40.32 26.00
N ILE A 1128 -28.19 -40.50 27.26
CA ILE A 1128 -27.98 -41.71 28.06
C ILE A 1128 -29.12 -42.70 27.86
N LEU A 1129 -30.36 -42.22 27.72
CA LEU A 1129 -31.56 -43.04 27.57
C LEU A 1129 -32.64 -42.32 26.74
N SER A 1130 -33.48 -43.10 26.03
CA SER A 1130 -34.67 -42.64 25.30
C SER A 1130 -35.71 -43.76 25.33
N GLU A 1131 -36.89 -43.50 25.90
CA GLU A 1131 -37.96 -44.49 26.05
C GLU A 1131 -39.32 -43.87 25.78
N LYS A 1132 -40.20 -44.60 25.08
CA LYS A 1132 -41.52 -44.12 24.67
C LYS A 1132 -42.62 -44.91 25.38
N PHE A 1133 -43.59 -44.19 25.94
CA PHE A 1133 -44.73 -44.73 26.64
C PHE A 1133 -46.00 -44.37 25.87
N ASN A 1134 -46.85 -45.38 25.59
CA ASN A 1134 -48.07 -45.18 24.80
C ASN A 1134 -49.31 -45.44 25.66
N LYS A 1135 -50.33 -44.57 25.54
CA LYS A 1135 -51.65 -44.66 26.20
C LYS A 1135 -51.63 -45.17 27.65
N VAL A 1136 -51.17 -44.32 28.56
CA VAL A 1136 -51.30 -44.54 30.01
C VAL A 1136 -52.09 -43.37 30.59
N SER A 1137 -53.16 -43.62 31.36
CA SER A 1137 -53.76 -42.57 32.21
C SER A 1137 -52.84 -42.36 33.40
N SER A 1138 -51.97 -41.36 33.35
CA SER A 1138 -50.88 -41.27 34.33
C SER A 1138 -51.28 -40.44 35.56
N ARG A 1139 -51.81 -41.14 36.57
CA ARG A 1139 -51.32 -40.97 37.95
C ARG A 1139 -50.29 -42.03 38.33
N GLU A 1140 -50.05 -43.00 37.46
CA GLU A 1140 -49.06 -44.06 37.70
C GLU A 1140 -47.64 -43.53 37.54
N VAL A 1141 -46.83 -43.84 38.55
CA VAL A 1141 -45.39 -43.59 38.55
C VAL A 1141 -44.74 -44.56 37.57
N GLN A 1142 -44.11 -44.03 36.52
CA GLN A 1142 -43.31 -44.84 35.61
C GLN A 1142 -41.87 -44.90 36.11
N GLU A 1143 -41.31 -46.11 36.14
CA GLU A 1143 -39.95 -46.36 36.59
C GLU A 1143 -39.02 -46.56 35.40
N ILE A 1144 -37.89 -45.84 35.41
CA ILE A 1144 -36.87 -45.90 34.37
C ILE A 1144 -35.53 -46.34 34.97
N ASP A 1145 -34.87 -47.31 34.35
CA ASP A 1145 -33.63 -47.93 34.83
C ASP A 1145 -32.39 -47.19 34.28
N LEU A 1146 -31.58 -46.61 35.17
CA LEU A 1146 -30.36 -45.85 34.82
C LEU A 1146 -29.07 -46.64 35.08
N LYS A 1147 -29.08 -47.98 35.00
CA LYS A 1147 -27.90 -48.87 35.18
C LYS A 1147 -26.56 -48.40 34.59
N LYS A 1148 -26.57 -47.61 33.52
CA LYS A 1148 -25.37 -47.13 32.81
C LYS A 1148 -24.97 -45.69 33.15
N ALA A 1149 -25.73 -45.00 33.98
CA ALA A 1149 -25.42 -43.63 34.39
C ALA A 1149 -24.37 -43.64 35.52
N MET A 1150 -23.33 -42.83 35.33
CA MET A 1150 -22.30 -42.59 36.35
C MET A 1150 -22.78 -41.53 37.33
N GLU A 1151 -22.03 -41.29 38.41
CA GLU A 1151 -22.32 -40.18 39.32
C GLU A 1151 -22.08 -38.84 38.58
N GLY A 1152 -23.01 -37.89 38.71
CA GLY A 1152 -22.97 -36.64 37.96
C GLY A 1152 -24.34 -35.99 37.76
N LEU A 1153 -24.33 -34.78 37.19
CA LEU A 1153 -25.56 -34.02 36.91
C LEU A 1153 -26.11 -34.38 35.52
N TYR A 1154 -27.39 -34.69 35.46
CA TYR A 1154 -28.11 -35.12 34.26
C TYR A 1154 -29.35 -34.25 34.02
N LEU A 1155 -29.83 -34.26 32.78
CA LEU A 1155 -31.02 -33.55 32.35
C LEU A 1155 -32.02 -34.53 31.76
N VAL A 1156 -33.22 -34.56 32.32
CA VAL A 1156 -34.33 -35.42 31.89
C VAL A 1156 -35.31 -34.56 31.09
N ARG A 1157 -35.55 -34.94 29.84
CA ARG A 1157 -36.48 -34.31 28.91
C ARG A 1157 -37.69 -35.22 28.70
N VAL A 1158 -38.89 -34.67 28.80
CA VAL A 1158 -40.15 -35.36 28.45
C VAL A 1158 -40.79 -34.64 27.30
N THR A 1159 -41.17 -35.38 26.25
CA THR A 1159 -41.72 -34.84 25.00
C THR A 1159 -43.07 -35.46 24.68
N THR A 1160 -44.06 -34.60 24.39
CA THR A 1160 -45.43 -34.94 24.00
C THR A 1160 -45.80 -34.19 22.74
N GLY A 1161 -46.02 -34.89 21.62
CA GLY A 1161 -46.20 -34.23 20.32
C GLY A 1161 -44.99 -33.33 19.98
N ASN A 1162 -45.26 -32.05 19.73
CA ASN A 1162 -44.23 -31.04 19.42
C ASN A 1162 -43.73 -30.27 20.64
N GLN A 1163 -44.22 -30.57 21.84
CA GLN A 1163 -43.82 -29.90 23.08
C GLN A 1163 -42.85 -30.74 23.89
N SER A 1164 -41.85 -30.10 24.51
CA SER A 1164 -40.91 -30.76 25.42
C SER A 1164 -40.65 -29.94 26.68
N THR A 1165 -40.41 -30.61 27.80
CA THR A 1165 -40.09 -30.01 29.10
C THR A 1165 -38.91 -30.74 29.75
N GLN A 1166 -38.13 -30.04 30.59
CA GLN A 1166 -36.83 -30.51 31.08
C GLN A 1166 -36.61 -30.24 32.56
N ILE A 1167 -36.01 -31.21 33.27
CA ILE A 1167 -35.58 -31.08 34.67
C ILE A 1167 -34.14 -31.55 34.84
N LYS A 1168 -33.35 -30.81 35.64
CA LYS A 1168 -32.00 -31.20 36.05
C LYS A 1168 -32.06 -32.07 37.32
N PHE A 1169 -31.25 -33.12 37.36
CA PHE A 1169 -31.20 -34.06 38.48
C PHE A 1169 -29.75 -34.54 38.71
N LEU A 1170 -29.33 -34.65 39.98
CA LEU A 1170 -27.99 -35.09 40.37
C LEU A 1170 -28.04 -36.56 40.81
N ILE A 1171 -27.20 -37.40 40.23
CA ILE A 1171 -26.95 -38.76 40.70
C ILE A 1171 -25.67 -38.72 41.54
N GLU A 1172 -25.82 -38.85 42.86
CA GLU A 1172 -24.71 -38.99 43.82
C GLU A 1172 -24.33 -40.47 44.05
#